data_AF-A0A3D4YDM9-F1
#
_entry.id   AF-A0A3D4YDM9-F1
#
_cell.length_a   1.000
_cell.length_b   1.000
_cell.length_c   1.000
_cell.angle_alpha   90.00
_cell.angle_beta   90.00
_cell.angle_gamma   90.00
#
_symmetry.space_group_name_H-M   'P 1'
#
loop_
_entity.id
_entity.type
_entity.pdbx_description
1 polymer ?
#
loop_
_entity_poly.entity_id
_entity_poly.type
_entity_poly.pdbx_seq_one_letter_code
_entity_poly.pdbx_strand_id
1 'polypeptide(L)'
;MNFHQQSIHKNIIVQNSPRPPRIVFLAEDSERSSKILDDIFSYSYSIWGGLRTIIVPVIEGDISKEYLEWVQLFDPDIIYTYANLKEELIQLLTKTTTPFTFKHHSYLVLQDHEDYTPNFDDLSFVDSQSLIPNMISTPRATEVNDKLYFAWSDDIYRSSNHRFFFDNFGFFDYNKLTLIKKQFSDLGILRLSVSNQEPAIKHQNKDLVLNEREFLEKHFEQSGLLIFSPASLSGYDEDSQQYLRHLNYDKHEYMHSNYNIFIGDSFEDRLNFWNSRHNYSGYYSDPLELSLRISATQIQDKDFINSLRKFLLKRVHNVRNARSIQLFSYSLSEQILTDFISKLWPKNFTHISDRHSILPIIGGERPYSSVRLSPSSETIDNPGTITINPPKHFDQLKNLTFFKENSEWISDIQLERHNILKSYYSQNKFAKRTNYKQLWRLPRNNTAAIPFLERGIHSRINYSGKISAIANRASVTETNQIDVRSPEDMEVFQSVFNCYPTFPRNDLRYKKTQDIPWYINISDKGKMFNEVVEKFGSLSLAHRFLSDTFWRRVFRYLGGFESVKLCGDLPYNKFQRFVNNRAGKFPSKKKQKLYREDRKDELNYLIQQNILDQDEQNIITLIVDTKDKLKRCVHEVWLLGALLKSDIESFFYLPQTDILYDLEKPNKKNEIDFISVCNGKMIIGESKTRASKFEKCLIEKLISIAMHIKADTLVLAYEKNDKNLVQLLDSIESRGIDIKLIHIFKTEHNKIRKLARETTDRQLCTLLV
;
A
#
# COMPACT_ATOMS: atom_id res chain seq x y z
N MET A 1 -41.97 10.06 -10.79
CA MET A 1 -41.70 9.19 -9.62
C MET A 1 -41.08 10.05 -8.54
N ASN A 2 -41.85 10.43 -7.52
CA ASN A 2 -41.33 11.18 -6.36
C ASN A 2 -40.67 10.19 -5.40
N PHE A 3 -39.34 10.19 -5.34
CA PHE A 3 -38.61 9.54 -4.27
C PHE A 3 -38.58 10.49 -3.07
N HIS A 4 -39.39 10.20 -2.05
CA HIS A 4 -39.20 10.79 -0.74
C HIS A 4 -37.81 10.40 -0.22
N GLN A 5 -36.95 11.39 0.02
CA GLN A 5 -35.74 11.25 0.81
C GLN A 5 -36.14 11.01 2.28
N GLN A 6 -36.48 9.77 2.62
CA GLN A 6 -36.21 9.29 3.97
C GLN A 6 -34.69 9.20 4.08
N SER A 7 -34.11 9.81 5.12
CA SER A 7 -32.70 9.64 5.45
C SER A 7 -32.47 8.18 5.84
N ILE A 8 -32.20 7.34 4.84
CA ILE A 8 -31.74 5.98 5.07
C ILE A 8 -30.41 6.13 5.82
N HIS A 9 -30.37 5.67 7.07
CA HIS A 9 -29.12 5.56 7.82
C HIS A 9 -28.11 4.82 6.91
N LYS A 10 -27.06 5.53 6.49
CA LYS A 10 -26.07 4.98 5.56
C LYS A 10 -25.16 4.05 6.36
N ASN A 11 -25.46 2.75 6.37
CA ASN A 11 -24.55 1.80 6.99
C ASN A 11 -23.23 1.74 6.21
N ILE A 12 -22.11 1.67 6.93
CA ILE A 12 -20.76 1.48 6.39
C ILE A 12 -20.28 0.09 6.82
N ILE A 13 -19.75 -0.67 5.87
CA ILE A 13 -19.02 -1.89 6.19
C ILE A 13 -17.56 -1.53 6.34
N VAL A 14 -17.01 -1.81 7.52
CA VAL A 14 -15.61 -1.55 7.84
C VAL A 14 -14.90 -2.86 8.03
N GLN A 15 -13.73 -2.98 7.41
CA GLN A 15 -12.80 -4.08 7.60
C GLN A 15 -11.52 -3.55 8.18
N ASN A 16 -10.99 -4.21 9.21
CA ASN A 16 -9.71 -3.82 9.80
C ASN A 16 -8.79 -5.04 9.98
N SER A 17 -7.49 -4.80 9.94
CA SER A 17 -6.48 -5.85 10.07
C SER A 17 -5.28 -5.34 10.89
N PRO A 18 -5.08 -5.82 12.12
CA PRO A 18 -3.95 -5.44 12.95
C PRO A 18 -2.64 -6.00 12.37
N ARG A 19 -1.54 -5.25 12.52
CA ARG A 19 -0.19 -5.64 12.11
C ARG A 19 0.86 -4.85 12.91
N PRO A 20 2.12 -5.33 12.96
CA PRO A 20 3.22 -4.56 13.52
C PRO A 20 3.53 -3.32 12.67
N PRO A 21 4.22 -2.31 13.24
CA PRO A 21 4.69 -1.14 12.50
C PRO A 21 5.81 -1.51 11.53
N ARG A 22 5.81 -0.87 10.37
CA ARG A 22 6.88 -0.96 9.36
C ARG A 22 7.83 0.21 9.51
N ILE A 23 9.01 -0.07 10.03
CA ILE A 23 10.01 0.97 10.33
C ILE A 23 11.21 0.82 9.41
N VAL A 24 11.60 1.93 8.79
CA VAL A 24 12.87 2.07 8.05
C VAL A 24 13.79 2.96 8.88
N PHE A 25 14.98 2.43 9.18
CA PHE A 25 16.09 3.18 9.76
C PHE A 25 17.06 3.59 8.66
N LEU A 26 17.42 4.87 8.60
CA LEU A 26 18.42 5.41 7.69
C LEU A 26 19.68 5.73 8.50
N ALA A 27 20.80 5.07 8.22
CA ALA A 27 22.04 5.21 9.00
C ALA A 27 23.26 5.35 8.08
N GLU A 28 24.25 6.14 8.50
CA GLU A 28 25.51 6.32 7.80
C GLU A 28 26.62 5.47 8.43
N ASP A 29 27.60 5.05 7.62
CA ASP A 29 28.82 4.47 8.16
C ASP A 29 29.71 5.59 8.74
N SER A 30 29.95 5.51 10.04
CA SER A 30 30.67 6.50 10.83
C SER A 30 31.29 5.83 12.05
N GLU A 31 32.10 6.56 12.82
CA GLU A 31 32.66 6.06 14.08
C GLU A 31 31.59 5.63 15.11
N ARG A 32 30.36 6.14 14.94
CA ARG A 32 29.20 5.86 15.80
C ARG A 32 28.31 4.73 15.27
N SER A 33 28.53 4.28 14.03
CA SER A 33 27.64 3.33 13.33
C SER A 33 27.42 2.05 14.12
N SER A 34 28.46 1.56 14.79
CA SER A 34 28.36 0.37 15.65
C SER A 34 27.35 0.54 16.79
N LYS A 35 27.39 1.68 17.53
CA LYS A 35 26.47 1.95 18.63
C LYS A 35 25.05 2.18 18.13
N ILE A 36 24.91 2.91 17.02
CA ILE A 36 23.63 3.14 16.34
C ILE A 36 22.98 1.80 15.98
N LEU A 37 23.72 0.87 15.37
CA LEU A 37 23.22 -0.46 15.03
C LEU A 37 22.87 -1.28 16.27
N ASP A 38 23.67 -1.19 17.35
CA ASP A 38 23.36 -1.87 18.62
C ASP A 38 21.99 -1.41 19.17
N ASP A 39 21.73 -0.10 19.11
CA ASP A 39 20.46 0.51 19.52
C ASP A 39 19.28 0.14 18.62
N ILE A 40 19.48 0.19 17.29
CA ILE A 40 18.46 -0.22 16.32
C ILE A 40 18.08 -1.68 16.52
N PHE A 41 19.07 -2.57 16.68
CA PHE A 41 18.81 -4.01 16.88
C PHE A 41 18.08 -4.24 18.19
N SER A 42 18.57 -3.63 19.29
CA SER A 42 17.95 -3.73 20.61
C SER A 42 16.48 -3.28 20.59
N TYR A 43 16.20 -2.13 19.97
CA TYR A 43 14.84 -1.62 19.83
C TYR A 43 13.98 -2.52 18.93
N SER A 44 14.51 -2.94 17.79
CA SER A 44 13.78 -3.80 16.86
C SER A 44 13.45 -5.15 17.49
N TYR A 45 14.31 -5.69 18.33
CA TYR A 45 14.03 -6.90 19.09
C TYR A 45 13.00 -6.72 20.21
N SER A 46 12.82 -5.50 20.72
CA SER A 46 11.87 -5.26 21.80
C SER A 46 10.43 -5.17 21.32
N ILE A 47 10.18 -4.93 20.03
CA ILE A 47 8.83 -4.75 19.48
C ILE A 47 8.34 -5.97 18.67
N TRP A 48 7.03 -6.19 18.67
CA TRP A 48 6.36 -7.18 17.83
C TRP A 48 6.63 -6.88 16.35
N GLY A 49 7.10 -7.89 15.61
CA GLY A 49 7.43 -7.77 14.19
C GLY A 49 8.74 -7.01 13.90
N GLY A 50 9.48 -6.56 14.91
CA GLY A 50 10.61 -5.65 14.69
C GLY A 50 11.82 -6.29 14.03
N LEU A 51 11.92 -7.63 13.94
CA LEU A 51 12.90 -8.28 13.05
C LEU A 51 12.70 -7.91 11.57
N ARG A 52 11.53 -7.37 11.23
CA ARG A 52 11.15 -6.92 9.89
C ARG A 52 11.36 -5.41 9.70
N THR A 53 12.11 -4.74 10.57
CA THR A 53 12.60 -3.39 10.26
C THR A 53 13.70 -3.46 9.20
N ILE A 54 13.83 -2.41 8.39
CA ILE A 54 14.88 -2.30 7.37
C ILE A 54 15.88 -1.25 7.82
N ILE A 55 17.17 -1.51 7.60
CA ILE A 55 18.23 -0.54 7.78
C ILE A 55 18.79 -0.18 6.41
N VAL A 56 18.74 1.09 6.04
CA VAL A 56 19.21 1.58 4.75
C VAL A 56 20.47 2.42 4.96
N PRO A 57 21.57 2.09 4.26
CA PRO A 57 22.78 2.88 4.32
C PRO A 57 22.56 4.23 3.62
N VAL A 58 23.01 5.31 4.27
CA VAL A 58 23.02 6.66 3.74
C VAL A 58 24.45 7.03 3.36
N ILE A 59 24.64 7.51 2.13
CA ILE A 59 25.93 7.96 1.61
C ILE A 59 25.75 9.40 1.13
N GLU A 60 26.47 10.33 1.75
CA GLU A 60 26.41 11.77 1.42
C GLU A 60 24.96 12.31 1.40
N GLY A 61 24.17 11.90 2.39
CA GLY A 61 22.76 12.31 2.55
C GLY A 61 21.79 11.73 1.50
N ASP A 62 22.21 10.72 0.75
CA ASP A 62 21.38 10.02 -0.25
C ASP A 62 21.36 8.50 -0.02
N ILE A 63 20.49 7.78 -0.74
CA ILE A 63 20.40 6.31 -0.73
C ILE A 63 20.53 5.75 -2.15
N SER A 64 21.03 4.51 -2.28
CA SER A 64 21.12 3.87 -3.59
C SER A 64 19.74 3.63 -4.19
N LYS A 65 19.69 3.51 -5.53
CA LYS A 65 18.44 3.27 -6.26
C LYS A 65 17.74 2.00 -5.79
N GLU A 66 18.50 0.95 -5.51
CA GLU A 66 17.98 -0.34 -5.10
C GLU A 66 17.36 -0.28 -3.71
N TYR A 67 17.97 0.44 -2.77
CA TYR A 67 17.37 0.70 -1.47
C TYR A 67 16.12 1.57 -1.58
N LEU A 68 16.10 2.55 -2.49
CA LEU A 68 14.90 3.35 -2.75
C LEU A 68 13.74 2.47 -3.24
N GLU A 69 13.98 1.59 -4.22
CA GLU A 69 12.98 0.65 -4.72
C GLU A 69 12.48 -0.27 -3.59
N TRP A 70 13.38 -0.74 -2.72
CA TRP A 70 13.00 -1.56 -1.58
C TRP A 70 12.17 -0.80 -0.55
N VAL A 71 12.54 0.42 -0.20
CA VAL A 71 11.77 1.27 0.73
C VAL A 71 10.38 1.57 0.17
N GLN A 72 10.26 1.83 -1.13
CA GLN A 72 8.96 2.03 -1.80
C GLN A 72 8.06 0.80 -1.71
N LEU A 73 8.65 -0.38 -1.91
CA LEU A 73 7.96 -1.64 -1.85
C LEU A 73 7.54 -2.03 -0.42
N PHE A 74 8.44 -1.81 0.55
CA PHE A 74 8.19 -2.07 1.97
C PHE A 74 7.05 -1.20 2.52
N ASP A 75 6.93 0.01 1.99
CA ASP A 75 5.90 0.99 2.32
C ASP A 75 5.89 1.35 3.83
N PRO A 76 6.96 1.98 4.34
CA PRO A 76 7.16 2.19 5.77
C PRO A 76 6.12 3.11 6.39
N ASP A 77 5.58 2.70 7.53
CA ASP A 77 4.80 3.55 8.42
C ASP A 77 5.65 4.69 8.99
N ILE A 78 6.92 4.40 9.27
CA ILE A 78 7.85 5.29 9.97
C ILE A 78 9.19 5.28 9.25
N ILE A 79 9.74 6.47 9.01
CA ILE A 79 11.12 6.63 8.59
C ILE A 79 11.87 7.35 9.71
N TYR A 80 12.93 6.74 10.20
CA TYR A 80 13.76 7.28 11.28
C TYR A 80 15.21 7.37 10.78
N THR A 81 15.83 8.54 10.87
CA THR A 81 17.19 8.74 10.35
C THR A 81 18.17 9.18 11.42
N TYR A 82 19.38 8.61 11.34
CA TYR A 82 20.56 8.99 12.12
C TYR A 82 21.55 9.84 11.31
N ALA A 83 21.23 10.14 10.05
CA ALA A 83 22.08 10.84 9.11
C ALA A 83 21.39 12.11 8.61
N ASN A 84 22.20 13.10 8.21
CA ASN A 84 21.68 14.29 7.55
C ASN A 84 21.29 13.94 6.10
N LEU A 85 20.03 14.16 5.74
CA LEU A 85 19.51 13.83 4.41
C LEU A 85 19.41 15.06 3.52
N LYS A 86 19.59 14.85 2.21
CA LYS A 86 19.25 15.85 1.19
C LYS A 86 17.75 16.09 1.17
N GLU A 87 17.34 17.34 0.98
CA GLU A 87 15.93 17.75 0.91
C GLU A 87 15.21 17.05 -0.26
N GLU A 88 15.92 16.82 -1.38
CA GLU A 88 15.40 16.08 -2.53
C GLU A 88 15.01 14.64 -2.16
N LEU A 89 15.83 13.96 -1.34
CA LEU A 89 15.54 12.61 -0.88
C LEU A 89 14.35 12.59 0.10
N ILE A 90 14.27 13.56 1.02
CA ILE A 90 13.14 13.70 1.94
C ILE A 90 11.83 13.87 1.13
N GLN A 91 11.83 14.72 0.12
CA GLN A 91 10.67 14.94 -0.76
C GLN A 91 10.31 13.70 -1.56
N LEU A 92 11.31 12.99 -2.10
CA LEU A 92 11.12 11.76 -2.85
C LEU A 92 10.48 10.68 -1.98
N LEU A 93 11.06 10.37 -0.82
CA LEU A 93 10.52 9.38 0.12
C LEU A 93 9.12 9.78 0.59
N THR A 94 8.90 11.06 0.93
CA THR A 94 7.57 11.56 1.32
C THR A 94 6.53 11.32 0.25
N LYS A 95 6.87 11.60 -1.01
CA LYS A 95 5.98 11.41 -2.16
C LYS A 95 5.70 9.94 -2.42
N THR A 96 6.72 9.08 -2.32
CA THR A 96 6.61 7.68 -2.75
C THR A 96 6.15 6.74 -1.65
N THR A 97 6.36 7.08 -0.37
CA THR A 97 6.04 6.19 0.76
C THR A 97 5.11 6.77 1.79
N THR A 98 4.83 8.07 1.83
CA THR A 98 3.81 8.70 2.68
C THR A 98 3.80 8.26 4.17
N PRO A 99 4.94 8.22 4.89
CA PRO A 99 5.01 7.73 6.27
C PRO A 99 4.13 8.56 7.22
N PHE A 100 3.72 7.98 8.35
CA PHE A 100 3.08 8.74 9.44
C PHE A 100 4.04 9.79 9.96
N THR A 101 5.27 9.39 10.27
CA THR A 101 6.34 10.24 10.79
C THR A 101 7.63 10.03 10.00
N PHE A 102 8.36 11.11 9.77
CA PHE A 102 9.70 11.11 9.22
C PHE A 102 10.60 11.89 10.17
N LYS A 103 11.36 11.20 11.02
CA LYS A 103 12.05 11.81 12.16
C LYS A 103 13.57 11.69 12.04
N HIS A 104 14.27 12.75 12.43
CA HIS A 104 15.71 12.71 12.67
C HIS A 104 15.99 12.41 14.14
N HIS A 105 16.96 11.55 14.39
CA HIS A 105 17.40 11.21 15.74
C HIS A 105 17.92 12.46 16.45
N SER A 106 17.49 12.69 17.68
CA SER A 106 17.96 13.80 18.50
C SER A 106 18.88 13.24 19.57
N TYR A 107 20.18 13.56 19.48
CA TYR A 107 21.16 13.07 20.44
C TYR A 107 20.89 13.67 21.82
N LEU A 108 20.57 12.82 22.79
CA LEU A 108 20.58 13.18 24.19
C LEU A 108 21.92 12.73 24.78
N VAL A 109 22.75 13.70 25.17
CA VAL A 109 23.97 13.41 25.93
C VAL A 109 23.55 13.31 27.39
N LEU A 110 23.31 12.08 27.86
CA LEU A 110 23.14 11.80 29.28
C LEU A 110 24.52 11.53 29.86
N GLN A 111 24.82 12.13 31.02
CA GLN A 111 26.09 12.04 31.78
C GLN A 111 26.96 10.80 31.46
N ASP A 112 27.88 10.96 30.50
CA ASP A 112 28.90 9.99 30.02
C ASP A 112 28.47 8.88 29.04
N HIS A 113 27.22 8.86 28.56
CA HIS A 113 26.75 7.90 27.54
C HIS A 113 25.94 8.57 26.41
N GLU A 114 26.35 8.29 25.16
CA GLU A 114 25.55 8.61 23.97
C GLU A 114 24.43 7.57 23.83
N ASP A 115 23.17 7.98 23.90
CA ASP A 115 22.00 7.14 23.67
C ASP A 115 21.53 7.29 22.21
N TYR A 116 21.54 6.18 21.46
CA TYR A 116 21.03 6.13 20.08
C TYR A 116 19.69 5.39 19.97
N THR A 117 19.03 5.09 21.09
CA THR A 117 17.75 4.39 21.10
C THR A 117 16.72 5.16 20.26
N PRO A 118 16.06 4.52 19.27
CA PRO A 118 14.96 5.14 18.55
C PRO A 118 13.89 5.68 19.49
N ASN A 119 13.59 6.97 19.36
CA ASN A 119 12.56 7.64 20.16
C ASN A 119 11.43 8.14 19.26
N PHE A 120 10.23 7.60 19.43
CA PHE A 120 9.01 7.95 18.67
C PHE A 120 8.06 8.85 19.46
N ASP A 121 8.60 9.63 20.38
CA ASP A 121 7.89 10.54 21.29
C ASP A 121 6.91 9.75 22.17
N ASP A 122 5.61 9.85 21.89
CA ASP A 122 4.54 9.25 22.69
C ASP A 122 4.10 7.88 22.18
N LEU A 123 4.73 7.36 21.11
CA LEU A 123 4.34 6.06 20.55
C LEU A 123 5.01 4.89 21.28
N SER A 124 4.20 3.92 21.69
CA SER A 124 4.62 2.74 22.47
C SER A 124 4.11 1.46 21.82
N PHE A 125 4.88 0.90 20.89
CA PHE A 125 4.45 -0.28 20.15
C PHE A 125 4.40 -1.55 21.02
N VAL A 126 3.55 -2.50 20.61
CA VAL A 126 3.44 -3.83 21.25
C VAL A 126 4.82 -4.47 21.44
N ASP A 127 5.14 -4.84 22.68
CA ASP A 127 6.39 -5.51 23.04
C ASP A 127 6.42 -6.94 22.46
N SER A 128 7.55 -7.37 21.91
CA SER A 128 7.76 -8.74 21.39
C SER A 128 7.44 -9.83 22.42
N GLN A 129 7.57 -9.53 23.72
CA GLN A 129 7.25 -10.42 24.83
C GLN A 129 5.76 -10.75 24.94
N SER A 130 4.88 -9.97 24.31
CA SER A 130 3.45 -10.28 24.20
C SER A 130 3.18 -11.64 23.55
N LEU A 131 4.14 -12.17 22.80
CA LEU A 131 4.06 -13.44 22.07
C LEU A 131 4.48 -14.65 22.91
N ILE A 132 5.03 -14.45 24.10
CA ILE A 132 5.49 -15.55 24.97
C ILE A 132 4.39 -16.57 25.25
N PRO A 133 3.15 -16.18 25.63
CA PRO A 133 2.08 -17.15 25.86
C PRO A 133 1.74 -17.95 24.61
N ASN A 134 1.70 -17.28 23.45
CA ASN A 134 1.49 -17.95 22.16
C ASN A 134 2.56 -19.01 21.94
N MET A 135 3.84 -18.66 22.14
CA MET A 135 4.95 -19.58 21.95
C MET A 135 4.91 -20.78 22.91
N ILE A 136 4.58 -20.54 24.19
CA ILE A 136 4.40 -21.60 25.20
C ILE A 136 3.28 -22.56 24.77
N SER A 137 2.20 -22.04 24.17
CA SER A 137 1.05 -22.84 23.73
C SER A 137 1.28 -23.64 22.45
N THR A 138 2.42 -23.46 21.76
CA THR A 138 2.66 -24.16 20.49
C THR A 138 2.93 -25.66 20.71
N PRO A 139 2.49 -26.54 19.79
CA PRO A 139 2.74 -27.99 19.88
C PRO A 139 4.23 -28.35 20.06
N ARG A 140 5.11 -27.56 19.42
CA ARG A 140 6.57 -27.72 19.52
C ARG A 140 7.08 -27.46 20.95
N ALA A 141 6.49 -26.52 21.67
CA ALA A 141 6.77 -26.29 23.09
C ALA A 141 6.20 -27.40 23.98
N THR A 142 5.07 -28.01 23.60
CA THR A 142 4.47 -29.13 24.37
C THR A 142 5.16 -30.48 24.16
N GLU A 143 5.85 -30.69 23.03
CA GLU A 143 6.66 -31.90 22.78
C GLU A 143 7.99 -31.87 23.54
N VAL A 144 8.49 -30.66 23.83
CA VAL A 144 9.66 -30.44 24.68
C VAL A 144 9.21 -30.45 26.14
N ASN A 145 9.19 -31.64 26.74
CA ASN A 145 8.72 -31.85 28.10
C ASN A 145 9.56 -31.18 29.21
N ASP A 146 10.64 -30.46 28.90
CA ASP A 146 11.57 -29.95 29.91
C ASP A 146 12.11 -28.55 29.57
N LYS A 147 11.44 -27.53 30.13
CA LYS A 147 11.89 -26.12 30.31
C LYS A 147 12.09 -25.30 29.03
N LEU A 148 11.33 -24.22 28.90
CA LEU A 148 11.61 -23.12 27.96
C LEU A 148 12.68 -22.23 28.59
N TYR A 149 13.59 -21.66 27.80
CA TYR A 149 14.64 -20.79 28.35
C TYR A 149 14.70 -19.46 27.64
N PHE A 150 14.76 -18.40 28.44
CA PHE A 150 14.93 -17.03 27.99
C PHE A 150 16.36 -16.57 28.24
N ALA A 151 16.98 -15.96 27.25
CA ALA A 151 18.31 -15.38 27.33
C ALA A 151 18.27 -14.02 28.06
N TRP A 152 19.08 -13.86 29.10
CA TRP A 152 19.22 -12.63 29.86
C TRP A 152 20.70 -12.34 30.19
N SER A 153 21.10 -11.07 30.25
CA SER A 153 22.45 -10.61 30.62
C SER A 153 22.43 -9.66 31.84
N ASP A 154 23.33 -9.89 32.80
CA ASP A 154 23.61 -8.99 33.92
C ASP A 154 24.18 -7.64 33.48
N ASP A 155 24.92 -7.66 32.37
CA ASP A 155 25.57 -6.47 31.84
C ASP A 155 24.59 -5.78 30.89
N ILE A 156 23.95 -4.73 31.41
CA ILE A 156 23.15 -3.78 30.61
C ILE A 156 24.08 -2.99 29.68
N TYR A 157 25.40 -2.97 29.96
CA TYR A 157 26.37 -2.28 29.12
C TYR A 157 26.73 -3.14 27.91
N ARG A 158 26.33 -2.62 26.75
CA ARG A 158 26.65 -3.10 25.40
C ARG A 158 28.14 -2.97 25.10
N SER A 159 28.99 -3.64 25.89
CA SER A 159 30.41 -3.69 25.60
C SER A 159 30.61 -4.47 24.29
N SER A 160 31.54 -4.01 23.45
CA SER A 160 31.85 -4.62 22.14
C SER A 160 32.19 -6.11 22.22
N ASN A 161 32.51 -6.61 23.41
CA ASN A 161 32.96 -7.97 23.67
C ASN A 161 31.85 -9.04 23.52
N HIS A 162 30.58 -8.64 23.41
CA HIS A 162 29.46 -9.60 23.41
C HIS A 162 28.48 -9.44 22.25
N ARG A 163 28.90 -8.76 21.18
CA ARG A 163 28.05 -8.50 20.00
C ARG A 163 27.48 -9.75 19.35
N PHE A 164 28.14 -10.91 19.49
CA PHE A 164 27.56 -12.17 19.02
C PHE A 164 26.16 -12.42 19.60
N PHE A 165 25.97 -12.20 20.90
CA PHE A 165 24.67 -12.42 21.52
C PHE A 165 23.66 -11.34 21.14
N PHE A 166 24.07 -10.07 21.23
CA PHE A 166 23.21 -8.94 20.90
C PHE A 166 22.72 -9.01 19.46
N ASP A 167 23.62 -9.25 18.50
CA ASP A 167 23.26 -9.28 17.08
C ASP A 167 22.36 -10.46 16.75
N ASN A 168 22.63 -11.66 17.27
CA ASN A 168 21.90 -12.86 16.85
C ASN A 168 20.60 -13.10 17.62
N PHE A 169 20.56 -12.76 18.91
CA PHE A 169 19.51 -13.20 19.82
C PHE A 169 18.79 -12.00 20.46
N GLY A 170 19.52 -10.94 20.80
CA GLY A 170 19.03 -9.90 21.70
C GLY A 170 18.89 -10.39 23.15
N PHE A 171 18.52 -9.49 24.05
CA PHE A 171 18.32 -9.80 25.48
C PHE A 171 17.00 -9.26 26.00
N PHE A 172 16.39 -9.99 26.93
CA PHE A 172 15.25 -9.48 27.68
C PHE A 172 15.69 -8.58 28.83
N ASP A 173 14.78 -7.76 29.32
CA ASP A 173 14.90 -7.13 30.63
C ASP A 173 14.62 -8.17 31.73
N TYR A 174 15.53 -8.30 32.70
CA TYR A 174 15.38 -9.20 33.85
C TYR A 174 14.06 -8.99 34.58
N ASN A 175 13.70 -7.73 34.82
CA ASN A 175 12.53 -7.38 35.61
C ASN A 175 11.27 -7.90 34.93
N LYS A 176 11.18 -7.75 33.61
CA LYS A 176 10.08 -8.31 32.80
C LYS A 176 10.07 -9.84 32.84
N LEU A 177 11.23 -10.49 32.71
CA LEU A 177 11.31 -11.96 32.82
C LEU A 177 10.88 -12.51 34.17
N THR A 178 11.21 -11.83 35.28
CA THR A 178 10.77 -12.28 36.62
C THR A 178 9.25 -12.22 36.77
N LEU A 179 8.60 -11.23 36.16
CA LEU A 179 7.14 -11.14 36.13
C LEU A 179 6.53 -12.29 35.32
N ILE A 180 7.11 -12.62 34.18
CA ILE A 180 6.68 -13.75 33.33
C ILE A 180 6.86 -15.07 34.09
N LYS A 181 8.00 -15.29 34.75
CA LYS A 181 8.28 -16.52 35.53
C LYS A 181 7.32 -16.70 36.70
N LYS A 182 6.87 -15.62 37.35
CA LYS A 182 5.84 -15.71 38.40
C LYS A 182 4.53 -16.28 37.87
N GLN A 183 4.22 -16.04 36.60
CA GLN A 183 2.97 -16.46 35.97
C GLN A 183 3.07 -17.84 35.31
N PHE A 184 4.26 -18.23 34.87
CA PHE A 184 4.53 -19.53 34.25
C PHE A 184 5.62 -20.25 35.05
N SER A 185 5.20 -21.04 36.05
CA SER A 185 6.08 -21.72 37.01
C SER A 185 7.08 -22.69 36.37
N ASP A 186 6.74 -23.21 35.20
CA ASP A 186 7.49 -24.27 34.51
C ASP A 186 8.51 -23.70 33.51
N LEU A 187 8.67 -22.37 33.45
CA LEU A 187 9.71 -21.73 32.64
C LEU A 187 11.08 -21.83 33.30
N GLY A 188 12.04 -22.39 32.56
CA GLY A 188 13.45 -22.15 32.79
C GLY A 188 13.83 -20.71 32.39
N ILE A 189 14.88 -20.19 32.99
CA ILE A 189 15.52 -18.96 32.51
C ILE A 189 17.00 -19.30 32.35
N LEU A 190 17.53 -19.17 31.12
CA LEU A 190 18.97 -19.27 30.87
C LEU A 190 19.58 -17.92 31.18
N ARG A 191 20.30 -17.85 32.30
CA ARG A 191 21.12 -16.66 32.58
C ARG A 191 22.41 -16.77 31.79
N LEU A 192 22.63 -15.84 30.87
CA LEU A 192 23.94 -15.60 30.30
C LEU A 192 24.66 -14.67 31.27
N SER A 193 25.63 -15.20 32.03
CA SER A 193 26.47 -14.34 32.86
C SER A 193 27.68 -13.96 32.03
N VAL A 194 27.78 -12.66 31.79
CA VAL A 194 28.75 -12.06 30.88
C VAL A 194 30.07 -11.74 31.59
N SER A 195 30.12 -11.85 32.92
CA SER A 195 31.36 -11.80 33.68
C SER A 195 31.98 -13.19 33.79
N ASN A 196 33.26 -13.34 33.45
CA ASN A 196 34.11 -14.47 33.86
C ASN A 196 34.27 -14.60 35.40
N GLN A 197 33.53 -13.81 36.18
CA GLN A 197 33.46 -13.85 37.63
C GLN A 197 32.14 -14.47 38.05
N GLU A 198 32.17 -15.39 39.02
CA GLU A 198 30.95 -15.89 39.65
C GLU A 198 30.16 -14.71 40.23
N PRO A 199 28.85 -14.58 39.93
CA PRO A 199 28.05 -13.49 40.45
C PRO A 199 27.98 -13.55 41.99
N ALA A 200 28.02 -12.38 42.65
CA ALA A 200 27.89 -12.26 44.10
C ALA A 200 26.56 -12.81 44.65
N ILE A 201 25.56 -12.99 43.78
CA ILE A 201 24.24 -13.53 44.11
C ILE A 201 24.26 -15.06 43.91
N LYS A 202 24.42 -15.80 45.01
CA LYS A 202 24.32 -17.27 45.10
C LYS A 202 22.89 -17.80 44.88
N HIS A 203 22.27 -17.51 43.75
CA HIS A 203 21.16 -18.34 43.28
C HIS A 203 21.75 -19.60 42.64
N GLN A 204 21.42 -20.77 43.17
CA GLN A 204 21.85 -22.10 42.70
C GLN A 204 21.34 -22.39 41.28
N ASN A 205 21.86 -21.69 40.26
CA ASN A 205 21.42 -21.85 38.88
C ASN A 205 22.34 -22.82 38.14
N LYS A 206 21.87 -24.05 37.93
CA LYS A 206 22.49 -25.07 37.07
C LYS A 206 22.55 -24.66 35.58
N ASP A 207 21.92 -23.55 35.21
CA ASP A 207 21.64 -23.12 33.84
C ASP A 207 22.35 -21.79 33.48
N LEU A 208 23.55 -21.55 34.05
CA LEU A 208 24.41 -20.39 33.74
C LEU A 208 25.25 -20.66 32.49
N VAL A 209 25.37 -19.72 31.57
CA VAL A 209 26.31 -19.80 30.44
C VAL A 209 27.29 -18.64 30.53
N LEU A 210 28.59 -18.92 30.50
CA LEU A 210 29.67 -17.96 30.74
C LEU A 210 30.23 -17.32 29.47
N ASN A 211 30.10 -17.98 28.31
CA ASN A 211 30.63 -17.47 27.04
C ASN A 211 29.89 -18.05 25.82
N GLU A 212 30.23 -17.52 24.64
CA GLU A 212 29.63 -17.88 23.33
C GLU A 212 29.82 -19.35 22.98
N ARG A 213 30.97 -19.94 23.37
CA ARG A 213 31.28 -21.35 23.16
C ARG A 213 30.36 -22.24 24.00
N GLU A 214 30.27 -21.99 25.30
CA GLU A 214 29.39 -22.75 26.21
C GLU A 214 27.93 -22.60 25.80
N PHE A 215 27.52 -21.44 25.29
CA PHE A 215 26.17 -21.24 24.75
C PHE A 215 25.89 -22.19 23.59
N LEU A 216 26.77 -22.21 22.58
CA LEU A 216 26.61 -23.10 21.41
C LEU A 216 26.62 -24.56 21.81
N GLU A 217 27.44 -24.95 22.79
CA GLU A 217 27.51 -26.32 23.31
C GLU A 217 26.25 -26.72 24.09
N LYS A 218 25.74 -25.88 25.00
CA LYS A 218 24.47 -26.18 25.70
C LYS A 218 23.29 -26.22 24.75
N HIS A 219 23.25 -25.31 23.78
CA HIS A 219 22.22 -25.31 22.77
C HIS A 219 22.33 -26.54 21.84
N PHE A 220 23.53 -27.10 21.67
CA PHE A 220 23.76 -28.37 20.98
C PHE A 220 23.39 -29.60 21.82
N GLU A 221 23.70 -29.65 23.11
CA GLU A 221 23.55 -30.87 23.93
C GLU A 221 22.10 -31.21 24.25
N GLN A 222 21.25 -30.20 24.46
CA GLN A 222 19.88 -30.44 24.88
C GLN A 222 18.92 -30.47 23.67
N SER A 223 18.61 -31.67 23.19
CA SER A 223 17.73 -31.94 22.02
C SER A 223 16.28 -31.44 22.13
N GLY A 224 15.92 -30.82 23.24
CA GLY A 224 14.62 -30.18 23.45
C GLY A 224 14.69 -28.67 23.66
N LEU A 225 15.85 -28.04 23.90
CA LEU A 225 15.84 -26.63 24.33
C LEU A 225 15.36 -25.67 23.24
N LEU A 226 14.12 -25.21 23.37
CA LEU A 226 13.62 -24.01 22.71
C LEU A 226 14.12 -22.81 23.51
N ILE A 227 15.24 -22.23 23.05
CA ILE A 227 15.69 -20.92 23.54
C ILE A 227 14.82 -19.88 22.84
N PHE A 228 13.97 -19.20 23.61
CA PHE A 228 13.26 -18.03 23.10
C PHE A 228 14.15 -16.84 23.31
N SER A 229 14.58 -16.24 22.20
CA SER A 229 15.28 -14.97 22.19
C SER A 229 14.33 -13.85 21.77
N PRO A 230 14.60 -12.58 22.13
CA PRO A 230 13.89 -11.44 21.56
C PRO A 230 13.88 -11.46 20.02
N ALA A 231 14.95 -11.92 19.37
CA ALA A 231 14.99 -12.12 17.92
C ALA A 231 13.93 -13.12 17.43
N SER A 232 13.77 -14.25 18.13
CA SER A 232 12.76 -15.26 17.79
C SER A 232 11.34 -14.73 18.00
N LEU A 233 11.08 -13.98 19.08
CA LEU A 233 9.77 -13.38 19.33
C LEU A 233 9.42 -12.26 18.36
N SER A 234 10.33 -11.31 18.14
CA SER A 234 10.13 -10.20 17.19
C SER A 234 9.99 -10.69 15.73
N GLY A 235 10.49 -11.89 15.42
CA GLY A 235 10.29 -12.56 14.13
C GLY A 235 8.99 -13.35 14.01
N TYR A 236 8.34 -13.69 15.13
CA TYR A 236 7.11 -14.48 15.16
C TYR A 236 5.89 -13.62 14.89
N ASP A 237 5.22 -13.89 13.77
CA ASP A 237 3.99 -13.20 13.44
C ASP A 237 3.17 -14.00 12.41
N GLU A 238 2.16 -14.72 12.89
CA GLU A 238 1.24 -15.49 12.03
C GLU A 238 0.47 -14.60 11.03
N ASP A 239 0.18 -13.35 11.39
CA ASP A 239 -0.57 -12.41 10.55
C ASP A 239 0.33 -11.77 9.47
N SER A 240 1.59 -11.49 9.80
CA SER A 240 2.64 -10.84 9.01
C SER A 240 3.39 -11.83 8.11
N GLN A 241 3.44 -13.11 8.47
CA GLN A 241 3.91 -14.19 7.59
C GLN A 241 3.14 -14.25 6.27
N GLN A 242 1.86 -13.86 6.26
CA GLN A 242 1.11 -13.78 5.02
C GLN A 242 1.55 -12.60 4.13
N TYR A 243 1.99 -11.49 4.73
CA TYR A 243 2.47 -10.31 4.00
C TYR A 243 3.75 -10.58 3.22
N LEU A 244 4.69 -11.32 3.81
CA LEU A 244 5.98 -11.64 3.19
C LEU A 244 5.91 -12.74 2.13
N ARG A 245 4.84 -13.55 2.11
CA ARG A 245 4.64 -14.59 1.07
C ARG A 245 4.64 -14.02 -0.35
N HIS A 246 4.37 -12.73 -0.53
CA HIS A 246 4.22 -12.15 -1.88
C HIS A 246 5.51 -11.51 -2.40
N LEU A 247 6.52 -11.33 -1.56
CA LEU A 247 7.82 -10.79 -1.98
C LEU A 247 8.69 -11.80 -2.73
N ASN A 248 8.58 -13.10 -2.42
CA ASN A 248 9.73 -14.02 -2.56
C ASN A 248 9.47 -15.32 -3.35
N TYR A 249 8.39 -15.46 -4.12
CA TYR A 249 8.06 -16.79 -4.65
C TYR A 249 8.98 -17.32 -5.75
N ASP A 250 9.68 -16.48 -6.54
CA ASP A 250 10.24 -16.96 -7.81
C ASP A 250 11.77 -16.81 -8.01
N LYS A 251 12.53 -16.17 -7.10
CA LYS A 251 13.95 -15.84 -7.41
C LYS A 251 15.02 -16.18 -6.36
N HIS A 252 14.66 -16.55 -5.13
CA HIS A 252 15.61 -16.91 -4.07
C HIS A 252 15.38 -18.31 -3.47
N GLU A 253 15.12 -19.32 -4.31
CA GLU A 253 15.15 -20.73 -3.86
C GLU A 253 16.47 -21.08 -3.12
N TYR A 254 17.56 -20.40 -3.45
CA TYR A 254 18.89 -20.59 -2.86
C TYR A 254 19.01 -20.15 -1.38
N MET A 255 18.36 -19.05 -0.96
CA MET A 255 18.44 -18.56 0.43
C MET A 255 17.64 -19.43 1.40
N HIS A 256 16.60 -20.11 0.92
CA HIS A 256 15.77 -21.00 1.75
C HIS A 256 16.35 -22.42 1.88
N SER A 257 17.34 -22.76 1.05
CA SER A 257 17.95 -24.09 1.00
C SER A 257 19.32 -24.15 1.69
N ASN A 258 19.79 -23.02 2.24
CA ASN A 258 21.10 -22.88 2.89
C ASN A 258 20.97 -22.29 4.30
N TYR A 259 21.94 -22.62 5.15
CA TYR A 259 22.16 -21.93 6.41
C TYR A 259 23.17 -20.80 6.21
N ASN A 260 22.80 -19.56 6.52
CA ASN A 260 23.61 -18.39 6.20
C ASN A 260 24.49 -17.96 7.38
N ILE A 261 25.79 -17.81 7.16
CA ILE A 261 26.72 -17.29 8.17
C ILE A 261 27.31 -15.98 7.66
N PHE A 262 27.10 -14.92 8.42
CA PHE A 262 27.61 -13.58 8.15
C PHE A 262 28.85 -13.35 9.01
N ILE A 263 29.95 -12.92 8.41
CA ILE A 263 31.25 -12.84 9.08
C ILE A 263 31.80 -11.42 8.95
N GLY A 264 32.17 -10.84 10.08
CA GLY A 264 32.85 -9.54 10.14
C GLY A 264 32.09 -8.52 10.97
N ASP A 265 32.79 -7.43 11.29
CA ASP A 265 32.39 -6.41 12.26
C ASP A 265 32.11 -5.03 11.60
N SER A 266 32.21 -4.93 10.27
CA SER A 266 31.95 -3.66 9.58
C SER A 266 30.47 -3.29 9.63
N PHE A 267 30.17 -2.02 9.35
CA PHE A 267 28.80 -1.55 9.21
C PHE A 267 28.03 -2.36 8.17
N GLU A 268 28.63 -2.63 7.02
CA GLU A 268 28.03 -3.41 5.92
C GLU A 268 27.82 -4.87 6.28
N ASP A 269 28.74 -5.51 7.01
CA ASP A 269 28.57 -6.89 7.46
C ASP A 269 27.32 -7.04 8.33
N ARG A 270 27.15 -6.12 9.29
CA ARG A 270 26.03 -6.10 10.22
C ARG A 270 24.72 -5.71 9.54
N LEU A 271 24.76 -4.72 8.66
CA LEU A 271 23.61 -4.32 7.87
C LEU A 271 23.13 -5.46 6.96
N ASN A 272 24.06 -6.15 6.30
CA ASN A 272 23.77 -7.28 5.44
C ASN A 272 23.13 -8.43 6.23
N PHE A 273 23.68 -8.76 7.40
CA PHE A 273 23.09 -9.74 8.30
C PHE A 273 21.65 -9.38 8.67
N TRP A 274 21.40 -8.16 9.13
CA TRP A 274 20.07 -7.71 9.52
C TRP A 274 19.08 -7.78 8.37
N ASN A 275 19.43 -7.16 7.24
CA ASN A 275 18.57 -7.03 6.07
C ASN A 275 18.32 -8.36 5.36
N SER A 276 19.24 -9.32 5.44
CA SER A 276 19.06 -10.66 4.85
C SER A 276 17.82 -11.38 5.36
N ARG A 277 17.34 -11.01 6.56
CA ARG A 277 16.18 -11.64 7.21
C ARG A 277 14.88 -11.47 6.45
N HIS A 278 14.80 -10.43 5.61
CA HIS A 278 13.67 -10.18 4.70
C HIS A 278 13.60 -11.18 3.53
N ASN A 279 14.69 -11.89 3.26
CA ASN A 279 14.76 -12.91 2.23
C ASN A 279 14.38 -14.31 2.72
N TYR A 280 13.98 -14.45 3.98
CA TYR A 280 13.50 -15.72 4.53
C TYR A 280 11.99 -15.86 4.35
N SER A 281 11.56 -17.05 3.88
CA SER A 281 10.15 -17.36 3.69
C SER A 281 9.51 -17.61 5.04
N GLY A 282 8.26 -17.18 5.19
CA GLY A 282 7.54 -17.13 6.47
C GLY A 282 7.21 -18.49 7.11
N TYR A 283 7.89 -19.59 6.78
CA TYR A 283 7.68 -20.87 7.46
C TYR A 283 8.56 -21.05 8.70
N TYR A 284 9.61 -20.25 8.84
CA TYR A 284 10.57 -20.37 9.93
C TYR A 284 10.26 -19.36 11.02
N SER A 285 9.96 -19.87 12.21
CA SER A 285 9.59 -19.09 13.39
C SER A 285 10.80 -18.53 14.14
N ASP A 286 12.02 -18.95 13.80
CA ASP A 286 13.23 -18.64 14.57
C ASP A 286 14.39 -18.21 13.64
N PRO A 287 14.92 -16.97 13.77
CA PRO A 287 16.04 -16.47 12.97
C PRO A 287 17.29 -17.36 13.02
N LEU A 288 17.46 -18.08 14.13
CA LEU A 288 18.56 -19.03 14.32
C LEU A 288 18.45 -20.28 13.46
N GLU A 289 17.28 -20.59 12.92
CA GLU A 289 17.10 -21.70 11.99
C GLU A 289 17.72 -21.40 10.62
N LEU A 290 17.99 -20.13 10.31
CA LEU A 290 18.36 -19.70 8.95
C LEU A 290 19.65 -18.87 8.89
N SER A 291 20.03 -18.19 9.97
CA SER A 291 21.25 -17.37 9.97
C SER A 291 21.95 -17.20 11.30
N LEU A 292 23.25 -16.95 11.21
CA LEU A 292 24.09 -16.52 12.33
C LEU A 292 25.11 -15.48 11.86
N ARG A 293 25.41 -14.49 12.70
CA ARG A 293 26.50 -13.54 12.52
C ARG A 293 27.63 -13.82 13.50
N ILE A 294 28.86 -13.82 13.00
CA ILE A 294 30.09 -14.01 13.79
C ILE A 294 31.09 -12.89 13.47
N SER A 295 31.94 -12.54 14.43
CA SER A 295 32.99 -11.54 14.27
C SER A 295 34.17 -12.09 13.45
N ALA A 296 35.01 -11.18 12.96
CA ALA A 296 36.26 -11.56 12.31
C ALA A 296 37.28 -12.18 13.29
N THR A 297 37.15 -11.93 14.59
CA THR A 297 38.02 -12.50 15.62
C THR A 297 37.62 -13.94 15.97
N GLN A 298 36.31 -14.23 16.00
CA GLN A 298 35.78 -15.56 16.33
C GLN A 298 36.21 -16.65 15.34
N ILE A 299 36.41 -16.31 14.06
CA ILE A 299 36.86 -17.27 13.05
C ILE A 299 38.31 -17.74 13.24
N GLN A 300 39.07 -17.10 14.14
CA GLN A 300 40.42 -17.51 14.51
C GLN A 300 40.44 -18.38 15.77
N ASP A 301 39.35 -18.38 16.55
CA ASP A 301 39.23 -19.18 17.77
C ASP A 301 38.85 -20.64 17.42
N LYS A 302 39.82 -21.54 17.59
CA LYS A 302 39.64 -22.97 17.29
C LYS A 302 38.56 -23.61 18.15
N ASP A 303 38.42 -23.20 19.40
CA ASP A 303 37.44 -23.77 20.32
C ASP A 303 36.03 -23.31 19.95
N PHE A 304 35.87 -22.02 19.63
CA PHE A 304 34.61 -21.50 19.09
C PHE A 304 34.20 -22.21 17.80
N ILE A 305 35.13 -22.38 16.84
CA ILE A 305 34.87 -23.08 15.58
C ILE A 305 34.39 -24.52 15.83
N ASN A 306 34.99 -25.23 16.79
CA ASN A 306 34.57 -26.57 17.14
C ASN A 306 33.14 -26.60 17.70
N SER A 307 32.79 -25.66 18.58
CA SER A 307 31.44 -25.55 19.13
C SER A 307 30.42 -25.14 18.07
N LEU A 308 30.76 -24.20 17.18
CA LEU A 308 29.94 -23.82 16.03
C LEU A 308 29.71 -25.01 15.09
N ARG A 309 30.75 -25.80 14.81
CA ARG A 309 30.61 -27.01 13.99
C ARG A 309 29.62 -28.00 14.60
N LYS A 310 29.72 -28.27 15.91
CA LYS A 310 28.75 -29.13 16.62
C LYS A 310 27.33 -28.59 16.47
N PHE A 311 27.14 -27.29 16.74
CA PHE A 311 25.86 -26.61 16.60
C PHE A 311 25.27 -26.77 15.20
N LEU A 312 26.06 -26.50 14.15
CA LEU A 312 25.65 -26.60 12.75
C LEU A 312 25.32 -28.05 12.35
N LEU A 313 26.09 -29.06 12.79
CA LEU A 313 25.78 -30.49 12.55
C LEU A 313 24.40 -30.86 13.05
N LYS A 314 23.97 -30.33 14.20
CA LYS A 314 22.61 -30.60 14.69
C LYS A 314 21.54 -29.81 13.96
N ARG A 315 21.81 -28.55 13.61
CA ARG A 315 20.80 -27.65 13.03
C ARG A 315 20.64 -27.80 11.52
N VAL A 316 21.73 -27.77 10.75
CA VAL A 316 21.69 -27.88 9.28
C VAL A 316 21.08 -29.22 8.85
N HIS A 317 21.39 -30.32 9.54
CA HIS A 317 20.79 -31.63 9.23
C HIS A 317 19.31 -31.77 9.62
N ASN A 318 18.79 -30.94 10.53
CA ASN A 318 17.39 -31.01 11.02
C ASN A 318 16.47 -29.95 10.39
N VAL A 319 17.01 -28.87 9.82
CA VAL A 319 16.21 -27.87 9.10
C VAL A 319 15.73 -28.51 7.80
N ARG A 320 14.40 -28.68 7.66
CA ARG A 320 13.73 -29.45 6.58
C ARG A 320 14.18 -29.12 5.13
N ASN A 321 14.89 -28.00 4.91
CA ASN A 321 15.39 -27.58 3.60
C ASN A 321 16.89 -27.20 3.54
N ALA A 322 17.61 -27.04 4.66
CA ALA A 322 19.00 -26.58 4.62
C ALA A 322 19.92 -27.75 4.26
N ARG A 323 20.49 -27.75 3.05
CA ARG A 323 21.44 -28.81 2.60
C ARG A 323 22.89 -28.33 2.58
N SER A 324 23.12 -27.03 2.70
CA SER A 324 24.46 -26.45 2.61
C SER A 324 24.60 -25.21 3.50
N ILE A 325 25.83 -24.77 3.72
CA ILE A 325 26.16 -23.53 4.43
C ILE A 325 26.57 -22.48 3.39
N GLN A 326 26.09 -21.24 3.56
CA GLN A 326 26.49 -20.11 2.75
C GLN A 326 27.18 -19.04 3.60
N LEU A 327 28.34 -18.55 3.14
CA LEU A 327 29.09 -17.51 3.84
C LEU A 327 28.96 -16.14 3.17
N PHE A 328 28.89 -15.09 3.99
CA PHE A 328 28.82 -13.70 3.57
C PHE A 328 29.80 -12.84 4.38
N SER A 329 30.55 -11.97 3.70
CA SER A 329 31.36 -10.92 4.32
C SER A 329 31.69 -9.81 3.32
N TYR A 330 31.60 -8.56 3.75
CA TYR A 330 32.08 -7.37 3.05
C TYR A 330 33.51 -7.03 3.46
N SER A 331 33.85 -7.23 4.73
CA SER A 331 35.16 -6.86 5.27
C SER A 331 36.27 -7.89 5.01
N LEU A 332 35.93 -9.18 4.91
CA LEU A 332 36.91 -10.26 4.73
C LEU A 332 37.10 -10.66 3.27
N SER A 333 38.29 -11.18 2.95
CA SER A 333 38.61 -11.69 1.61
C SER A 333 38.10 -13.13 1.43
N GLU A 334 37.85 -13.51 0.18
CA GLU A 334 37.42 -14.87 -0.19
C GLU A 334 38.40 -15.94 0.31
N GLN A 335 39.71 -15.64 0.34
CA GLN A 335 40.74 -16.54 0.87
C GLN A 335 40.50 -16.84 2.36
N ILE A 336 40.26 -15.81 3.17
CA ILE A 336 40.00 -15.96 4.62
C ILE A 336 38.73 -16.80 4.84
N LEU A 337 37.69 -16.55 4.05
CA LEU A 337 36.43 -17.31 4.12
C LEU A 337 36.64 -18.79 3.74
N THR A 338 37.42 -19.05 2.68
CA THR A 338 37.76 -20.41 2.24
C THR A 338 38.54 -21.18 3.31
N ASP A 339 39.51 -20.52 3.94
CA ASP A 339 40.30 -21.09 5.03
C ASP A 339 39.42 -21.40 6.24
N PHE A 340 38.50 -20.49 6.60
CA PHE A 340 37.53 -20.73 7.68
C PHE A 340 36.60 -21.92 7.38
N ILE A 341 36.03 -22.01 6.17
CA ILE A 341 35.19 -23.14 5.76
C ILE A 341 35.92 -24.46 5.92
N SER A 342 37.18 -24.51 5.47
CA SER A 342 37.98 -25.74 5.53
C SER A 342 38.14 -26.30 6.96
N LYS A 343 38.08 -25.41 7.97
CA LYS A 343 38.11 -25.75 9.40
C LYS A 343 36.72 -26.13 9.92
N LEU A 344 35.67 -25.47 9.42
CA LEU A 344 34.30 -25.59 9.91
C LEU A 344 33.54 -26.80 9.36
N TRP A 345 33.59 -27.06 8.04
CA TRP A 345 32.67 -27.97 7.37
C TRP A 345 33.28 -28.67 6.14
N PRO A 346 32.87 -29.91 5.79
CA PRO A 346 33.32 -30.58 4.57
C PRO A 346 32.96 -29.78 3.30
N LYS A 347 33.93 -29.61 2.38
CA LYS A 347 33.83 -28.74 1.18
C LYS A 347 32.63 -29.00 0.26
N ASN A 348 32.03 -30.20 0.28
CA ASN A 348 30.98 -30.60 -0.66
C ASN A 348 29.59 -30.02 -0.36
N PHE A 349 29.43 -29.28 0.75
CA PHE A 349 28.16 -28.72 1.20
C PHE A 349 28.29 -27.23 1.57
N THR A 350 29.14 -26.48 0.87
CA THR A 350 29.39 -25.08 1.22
C THR A 350 29.54 -24.21 -0.01
N HIS A 351 28.94 -23.02 0.03
CA HIS A 351 29.03 -22.00 -1.01
C HIS A 351 29.53 -20.68 -0.39
N ILE A 352 30.61 -20.12 -0.93
CA ILE A 352 30.98 -18.73 -0.64
C ILE A 352 30.17 -17.86 -1.57
N SER A 353 29.39 -16.94 -1.01
CA SER A 353 28.63 -16.00 -1.83
C SER A 353 29.53 -14.86 -2.26
N ASP A 354 29.44 -14.44 -3.53
CA ASP A 354 30.06 -13.21 -3.98
C ASP A 354 29.51 -12.01 -3.18
N ARG A 355 30.34 -10.95 -3.06
CA ARG A 355 30.09 -9.66 -2.38
C ARG A 355 28.98 -8.82 -3.04
N HIS A 356 27.81 -9.39 -3.28
CA HIS A 356 26.67 -8.67 -3.79
C HIS A 356 25.71 -8.36 -2.64
N SER A 357 25.39 -7.07 -2.53
CA SER A 357 24.29 -6.51 -1.74
C SER A 357 23.10 -7.44 -1.76
N ILE A 358 22.78 -8.04 -0.60
CA ILE A 358 21.55 -8.84 -0.41
C ILE A 358 20.36 -7.87 -0.30
N LEU A 359 20.23 -7.01 -1.30
CA LEU A 359 19.00 -6.30 -1.59
C LEU A 359 18.00 -7.38 -1.99
N PRO A 360 16.78 -7.40 -1.43
CA PRO A 360 15.79 -8.36 -1.84
C PRO A 360 15.52 -8.20 -3.33
N ILE A 361 15.50 -9.32 -4.05
CA ILE A 361 15.04 -9.30 -5.43
C ILE A 361 13.53 -9.05 -5.41
N ILE A 362 13.12 -7.90 -5.95
CA ILE A 362 11.71 -7.55 -6.13
C ILE A 362 11.09 -8.51 -7.16
N GLY A 363 10.38 -9.53 -6.67
CA GLY A 363 9.72 -10.55 -7.49
C GLY A 363 8.44 -10.05 -8.14
N GLY A 364 8.54 -9.38 -9.30
CA GLY A 364 7.41 -9.09 -10.20
C GLY A 364 6.32 -8.13 -9.66
N GLU A 365 5.54 -7.55 -10.57
CA GLU A 365 4.52 -6.52 -10.30
C GLU A 365 3.26 -7.03 -9.55
N ARG A 366 3.38 -7.95 -8.58
CA ARG A 366 2.23 -8.28 -7.73
C ARG A 366 2.21 -7.34 -6.54
N PRO A 367 1.33 -6.31 -6.54
CA PRO A 367 1.20 -5.43 -5.39
C PRO A 367 0.86 -6.28 -4.15
N TYR A 368 1.39 -5.84 -3.00
CA TYR A 368 1.19 -6.41 -1.65
C TYR A 368 -0.29 -6.60 -1.20
N SER A 369 -1.27 -6.36 -2.07
CA SER A 369 -2.69 -6.20 -1.76
C SER A 369 -3.48 -7.50 -1.61
N SER A 370 -2.95 -8.68 -1.97
CA SER A 370 -3.69 -9.96 -1.94
C SER A 370 -3.49 -10.81 -0.68
N VAL A 371 -2.84 -10.26 0.35
CA VAL A 371 -2.66 -10.94 1.63
C VAL A 371 -4.03 -11.11 2.30
N ARG A 372 -4.54 -12.35 2.32
CA ARG A 372 -5.80 -12.72 2.99
C ARG A 372 -5.63 -12.77 4.50
N LEU A 373 -5.30 -11.64 5.12
CA LEU A 373 -5.66 -11.48 6.53
C LEU A 373 -7.16 -11.70 6.61
N SER A 374 -7.61 -12.53 7.55
CA SER A 374 -9.03 -12.66 7.86
C SER A 374 -9.45 -11.34 8.51
N PRO A 375 -9.97 -10.35 7.75
CA PRO A 375 -10.29 -9.07 8.32
C PRO A 375 -11.50 -9.30 9.22
N SER A 376 -11.55 -8.64 10.37
CA SER A 376 -12.86 -8.40 10.98
C SER A 376 -13.69 -7.58 10.02
N SER A 377 -15.00 -7.84 9.99
CA SER A 377 -15.94 -7.00 9.27
C SER A 377 -17.01 -6.57 10.25
N GLU A 378 -17.21 -5.26 10.39
CA GLU A 378 -18.27 -4.67 11.20
C GLU A 378 -19.17 -3.83 10.28
N THR A 379 -20.45 -3.73 10.60
CA THR A 379 -21.38 -2.81 9.94
C THR A 379 -21.82 -1.78 10.96
N ILE A 380 -21.56 -0.51 10.70
CA ILE A 380 -21.87 0.61 11.60
C ILE A 380 -22.75 1.64 10.91
N ASP A 381 -23.43 2.47 11.69
CA ASP A 381 -24.07 3.70 11.22
C ASP A 381 -23.00 4.72 10.76
N ASN A 382 -23.38 5.68 9.92
CA ASN A 382 -22.49 6.78 9.48
C ASN A 382 -22.97 8.13 10.04
N PRO A 383 -22.14 8.87 10.81
CA PRO A 383 -20.87 8.45 11.41
C PRO A 383 -21.07 7.31 12.43
N GLY A 384 -20.00 6.57 12.71
CA GLY A 384 -20.06 5.53 13.72
C GLY A 384 -18.68 5.18 14.26
N THR A 385 -18.66 4.60 15.45
CA THR A 385 -17.45 4.17 16.11
C THR A 385 -17.24 2.68 15.85
N ILE A 386 -16.07 2.29 15.34
CA ILE A 386 -15.69 0.88 15.19
C ILE A 386 -14.77 0.47 16.33
N THR A 387 -14.83 -0.80 16.70
CA THR A 387 -13.81 -1.37 17.59
C THR A 387 -12.70 -1.99 16.75
N ILE A 388 -11.49 -1.47 16.87
CA ILE A 388 -10.31 -2.03 16.21
C ILE A 388 -9.90 -3.31 16.93
N ASN A 389 -10.01 -4.42 16.21
CA ASN A 389 -9.50 -5.70 16.68
C ASN A 389 -8.02 -5.62 17.08
N PRO A 390 -7.67 -6.10 18.28
CA PRO A 390 -6.28 -6.22 18.69
C PRO A 390 -5.58 -7.34 17.91
N PRO A 391 -4.23 -7.40 17.96
CA PRO A 391 -3.47 -8.55 17.48
C PRO A 391 -4.00 -9.87 18.06
N LYS A 392 -4.09 -10.93 17.26
CA LYS A 392 -4.70 -12.21 17.70
C LYS A 392 -4.05 -12.80 18.95
N HIS A 393 -2.74 -12.64 19.08
CA HIS A 393 -2.01 -13.13 20.25
C HIS A 393 -2.44 -12.48 21.57
N PHE A 394 -3.15 -11.34 21.52
CA PHE A 394 -3.71 -10.72 22.72
C PHE A 394 -4.85 -11.54 23.34
N ASP A 395 -5.49 -12.44 22.60
CA ASP A 395 -6.52 -13.32 23.17
C ASP A 395 -5.97 -14.22 24.28
N GLN A 396 -4.68 -14.60 24.19
CA GLN A 396 -3.99 -15.36 25.21
C GLN A 396 -3.50 -14.49 26.39
N LEU A 397 -3.47 -13.16 26.22
CA LEU A 397 -3.06 -12.17 27.22
C LEU A 397 -4.19 -11.71 28.15
N LYS A 398 -5.41 -12.25 28.02
CA LYS A 398 -6.58 -11.78 28.80
C LYS A 398 -6.33 -11.79 30.32
N ASN A 399 -5.47 -12.67 30.81
CA ASN A 399 -5.12 -12.81 32.23
C ASN A 399 -3.78 -12.16 32.64
N LEU A 400 -3.07 -11.52 31.71
CA LEU A 400 -1.75 -10.89 31.94
C LEU A 400 -1.92 -9.37 31.99
N THR A 401 -2.01 -8.77 33.17
CA THR A 401 -2.22 -7.33 33.34
C THR A 401 -1.01 -6.47 32.96
N PHE A 402 0.21 -7.00 33.10
CA PHE A 402 1.44 -6.24 32.82
C PHE A 402 1.60 -5.85 31.33
N PHE A 403 1.05 -6.62 30.39
CA PHE A 403 1.06 -6.29 28.96
C PHE A 403 -0.12 -5.40 28.53
N LYS A 404 -0.92 -4.88 29.46
CA LYS A 404 -2.19 -4.18 29.13
C LYS A 404 -2.06 -2.67 29.01
N GLU A 405 -1.02 -2.05 29.55
CA GLU A 405 -0.93 -0.59 29.60
C GLU A 405 -0.13 -0.06 28.39
N ASN A 406 -0.77 0.76 27.56
CA ASN A 406 -0.17 1.58 26.50
C ASN A 406 0.58 0.80 25.39
N SER A 407 -0.03 -0.25 24.85
CA SER A 407 0.52 -0.95 23.68
C SER A 407 -0.20 -0.55 22.39
N GLU A 408 0.57 -0.11 21.41
CA GLU A 408 0.09 0.40 20.13
C GLU A 408 0.49 -0.51 18.97
N TRP A 409 -0.40 -0.62 17.98
CA TRP A 409 -0.15 -1.35 16.74
C TRP A 409 -0.74 -0.58 15.57
N ILE A 410 -0.43 -1.01 14.34
CA ILE A 410 -1.05 -0.44 13.15
C ILE A 410 -2.25 -1.29 12.75
N SER A 411 -3.37 -0.65 12.43
CA SER A 411 -4.50 -1.31 11.79
C SER A 411 -4.71 -0.78 10.38
N ASP A 412 -4.72 -1.68 9.40
CA ASP A 412 -5.13 -1.35 8.04
C ASP A 412 -6.66 -1.39 7.98
N ILE A 413 -7.27 -0.24 7.75
CA ILE A 413 -8.71 -0.01 7.69
C ILE A 413 -9.13 0.14 6.23
N GLN A 414 -10.17 -0.62 5.88
CA GLN A 414 -10.76 -0.68 4.56
C GLN A 414 -12.26 -0.46 4.68
N LEU A 415 -12.77 0.51 3.92
CA LEU A 415 -14.15 0.95 4.01
C LEU A 415 -14.89 0.62 2.72
N GLU A 416 -16.06 0.00 2.84
CA GLU A 416 -16.98 -0.15 1.73
C GLU A 416 -17.67 1.19 1.45
N ARG A 417 -17.65 1.61 0.19
CA ARG A 417 -18.27 2.85 -0.24
C ARG A 417 -19.78 2.66 -0.35
N HIS A 418 -20.54 3.52 0.32
CA HIS A 418 -21.99 3.51 0.22
C HIS A 418 -22.43 3.89 -1.21
N ASN A 419 -23.39 3.15 -1.73
CA ASN A 419 -23.55 2.90 -3.16
C ASN A 419 -24.18 4.06 -3.97
N ILE A 420 -23.42 4.62 -4.93
CA ILE A 420 -23.98 5.41 -6.07
C ILE A 420 -23.94 4.60 -7.38
N LEU A 421 -23.12 3.55 -7.48
CA LEU A 421 -22.92 2.76 -8.72
C LEU A 421 -23.59 1.38 -8.73
N LYS A 422 -24.37 1.02 -7.70
CA LYS A 422 -25.11 -0.26 -7.59
C LYS A 422 -25.98 -0.55 -8.81
N SER A 423 -26.46 0.49 -9.52
CA SER A 423 -27.27 0.34 -10.74
C SER A 423 -26.49 -0.28 -11.91
N TYR A 424 -25.17 -0.08 -12.00
CA TYR A 424 -24.34 -0.67 -13.06
C TYR A 424 -24.06 -2.15 -12.81
N TYR A 425 -23.64 -2.50 -11.59
CA TYR A 425 -23.23 -3.86 -11.24
C TYR A 425 -24.43 -4.80 -11.00
N SER A 426 -25.58 -4.30 -10.55
CA SER A 426 -26.80 -5.12 -10.43
C SER A 426 -27.38 -5.57 -11.79
N GLN A 427 -27.09 -4.85 -12.86
CA GLN A 427 -27.53 -5.19 -14.22
C GLN A 427 -26.51 -6.04 -15.00
N ASN A 428 -25.23 -6.02 -14.63
CA ASN A 428 -24.22 -6.85 -15.26
C ASN A 428 -24.25 -8.28 -14.68
N LYS A 429 -24.61 -9.28 -15.50
CA LYS A 429 -24.69 -10.70 -15.07
C LYS A 429 -23.38 -11.23 -14.47
N PHE A 430 -22.23 -10.68 -14.86
CA PHE A 430 -20.91 -11.02 -14.28
C PHE A 430 -20.73 -10.46 -12.86
N ALA A 431 -21.22 -9.25 -12.61
CA ALA A 431 -21.11 -8.60 -11.31
C ALA A 431 -22.05 -9.19 -10.24
N LYS A 432 -23.23 -9.67 -10.66
CA LYS A 432 -24.14 -10.44 -9.79
C LYS A 432 -23.52 -11.74 -9.26
N ARG A 433 -22.55 -12.32 -9.97
CA ARG A 433 -21.86 -13.56 -9.55
C ARG A 433 -20.67 -13.31 -8.62
N THR A 434 -20.17 -12.09 -8.53
CA THR A 434 -18.86 -11.81 -7.91
C THR A 434 -18.92 -11.04 -6.59
N ASN A 435 -20.11 -10.71 -6.04
CA ASN A 435 -20.25 -9.92 -4.80
C ASN A 435 -19.30 -8.70 -4.81
N TYR A 436 -19.29 -7.95 -5.91
CA TYR A 436 -18.33 -6.87 -6.11
C TYR A 436 -18.57 -5.75 -5.08
N LYS A 437 -17.68 -5.65 -4.08
CA LYS A 437 -17.68 -4.58 -3.09
C LYS A 437 -16.93 -3.38 -3.65
N GLN A 438 -17.56 -2.20 -3.67
CA GLN A 438 -16.85 -0.96 -4.00
C GLN A 438 -16.13 -0.48 -2.76
N LEU A 439 -14.82 -0.36 -2.85
CA LEU A 439 -13.97 -0.03 -1.72
C LEU A 439 -13.47 1.40 -1.88
N TRP A 440 -13.24 2.10 -0.77
CA TRP A 440 -12.42 3.30 -0.80
C TRP A 440 -10.96 2.89 -1.04
N ARG A 441 -10.39 3.32 -2.18
CA ARG A 441 -8.96 3.28 -2.47
C ARG A 441 -8.50 4.70 -2.67
N LEU A 442 -7.81 5.24 -1.68
CA LEU A 442 -7.47 6.65 -1.58
C LEU A 442 -6.14 6.95 -2.28
N PRO A 443 -5.94 8.17 -2.79
CA PRO A 443 -4.65 8.60 -3.32
C PRO A 443 -3.58 8.57 -2.22
N ARG A 444 -2.32 8.36 -2.61
CA ARG A 444 -1.16 8.36 -1.70
C ARG A 444 -0.88 9.76 -1.14
N ASN A 445 -1.73 10.18 -0.21
CA ASN A 445 -1.64 11.44 0.51
C ASN A 445 -2.28 11.25 1.90
N ASN A 446 -1.53 11.48 2.97
CA ASN A 446 -2.02 11.28 4.33
C ASN A 446 -3.24 12.13 4.66
N THR A 447 -3.41 13.28 4.00
CA THR A 447 -4.57 14.13 4.23
C THR A 447 -5.87 13.52 3.71
N ALA A 448 -5.80 12.59 2.74
CA ALA A 448 -6.96 11.87 2.24
C ALA A 448 -7.65 11.00 3.31
N ALA A 449 -6.95 10.65 4.41
CA ALA A 449 -7.52 9.91 5.53
C ALA A 449 -8.33 10.80 6.49
N ILE A 450 -8.09 12.12 6.49
CA ILE A 450 -8.69 13.06 7.47
C ILE A 450 -10.23 13.02 7.46
N PRO A 451 -10.91 13.02 6.31
CA PRO A 451 -12.38 13.02 6.30
C PRO A 451 -13.00 11.73 6.85
N PHE A 452 -12.20 10.66 6.94
CA PHE A 452 -12.65 9.37 7.43
C PHE A 452 -12.47 9.21 8.94
N LEU A 453 -11.50 9.90 9.55
CA LEU A 453 -11.08 9.71 10.95
C LEU A 453 -11.11 11.05 11.71
N GLU A 454 -11.92 11.17 12.75
CA GLU A 454 -12.11 12.44 13.50
C GLU A 454 -10.83 12.97 14.16
N ARG A 455 -9.83 12.11 14.42
CA ARG A 455 -8.56 12.44 15.07
C ARG A 455 -7.36 12.06 14.21
N GLY A 456 -7.30 12.54 12.96
CA GLY A 456 -6.32 12.16 11.92
C GLY A 456 -4.81 12.29 12.21
N ILE A 457 -4.37 12.39 13.47
CA ILE A 457 -3.00 12.71 13.88
C ILE A 457 -2.02 11.53 13.65
N HIS A 458 -2.49 10.28 13.52
CA HIS A 458 -1.61 9.14 13.21
C HIS A 458 -2.21 8.20 12.17
N SER A 459 -2.65 8.77 11.05
CA SER A 459 -3.18 8.03 9.89
C SER A 459 -2.35 8.29 8.62
N ARG A 460 -2.27 7.30 7.72
CA ARG A 460 -1.62 7.40 6.40
C ARG A 460 -2.42 6.62 5.38
N ILE A 461 -2.12 6.86 4.10
CA ILE A 461 -2.58 6.00 3.01
C ILE A 461 -1.44 5.07 2.58
N ASN A 462 -1.66 3.76 2.71
CA ASN A 462 -0.67 2.78 2.28
C ASN A 462 -0.67 2.58 0.76
N TYR A 463 0.30 1.81 0.25
CA TYR A 463 0.46 1.55 -1.19
C TYR A 463 -0.78 0.91 -1.84
N SER A 464 -1.62 0.21 -1.07
CA SER A 464 -2.87 -0.37 -1.54
C SER A 464 -4.05 0.60 -1.49
N GLY A 465 -3.83 1.88 -1.20
CA GLY A 465 -4.86 2.89 -1.05
C GLY A 465 -5.76 2.71 0.17
N LYS A 466 -5.36 1.89 1.15
CA LYS A 466 -6.11 1.72 2.42
C LYS A 466 -5.62 2.73 3.45
N ILE A 467 -6.45 3.03 4.43
CA ILE A 467 -6.04 3.83 5.58
C ILE A 467 -5.28 2.91 6.53
N SER A 468 -4.04 3.25 6.87
CA SER A 468 -3.36 2.64 8.02
C SER A 468 -3.45 3.65 9.16
N ALA A 469 -3.82 3.20 10.36
CA ALA A 469 -3.92 4.07 11.53
C ALA A 469 -3.33 3.39 12.77
N ILE A 470 -2.77 4.18 13.67
CA ILE A 470 -2.36 3.69 14.99
C ILE A 470 -3.62 3.37 15.80
N ALA A 471 -3.65 2.16 16.34
CA ALA A 471 -4.62 1.72 17.31
C ALA A 471 -3.90 1.47 18.64
N ASN A 472 -4.56 1.82 19.74
CA ASN A 472 -4.02 1.66 21.07
C ASN A 472 -4.96 0.76 21.88
N ARG A 473 -4.38 -0.04 22.77
CA ARG A 473 -5.08 -0.67 23.88
C ARG A 473 -5.19 0.36 25.00
N ALA A 474 -6.24 1.18 24.97
CA ALA A 474 -6.50 2.06 26.10
C ALA A 474 -6.76 1.22 27.37
N SER A 475 -6.51 1.82 28.53
CA SER A 475 -6.68 1.15 29.84
C SER A 475 -8.12 0.63 29.99
N VAL A 476 -8.34 -0.28 30.94
CA VAL A 476 -9.53 -1.14 31.16
C VAL A 476 -10.92 -0.48 31.04
N THR A 477 -11.01 0.86 30.92
CA THR A 477 -12.23 1.66 30.80
C THR A 477 -12.45 2.37 29.45
N GLU A 478 -11.46 2.46 28.56
CA GLU A 478 -11.61 3.04 27.21
C GLU A 478 -11.42 1.96 26.15
N THR A 479 -12.42 1.80 25.29
CA THR A 479 -12.48 0.81 24.22
C THR A 479 -11.48 1.18 23.11
N ASN A 480 -10.91 0.18 22.40
CA ASN A 480 -10.05 0.34 21.21
C ASN A 480 -10.84 0.92 20.04
N GLN A 481 -11.42 2.09 20.21
CA GLN A 481 -12.46 2.61 19.35
C GLN A 481 -11.92 3.75 18.49
N ILE A 482 -12.26 3.69 17.21
CA ILE A 482 -11.93 4.74 16.25
C ILE A 482 -13.25 5.22 15.64
N ASP A 483 -13.46 6.52 15.68
CA ASP A 483 -14.58 7.15 15.00
C ASP A 483 -14.32 7.17 13.50
N VAL A 484 -15.22 6.53 12.76
CA VAL A 484 -15.14 6.35 11.31
C VAL A 484 -16.34 7.01 10.64
N ARG A 485 -16.06 7.68 9.53
CA ARG A 485 -17.05 8.34 8.68
C ARG A 485 -16.97 7.81 7.26
N SER A 486 -18.09 7.85 6.54
CA SER A 486 -18.11 7.72 5.09
C SER A 486 -18.38 9.11 4.52
N PRO A 487 -17.32 9.88 4.21
CA PRO A 487 -17.42 11.21 3.64
C PRO A 487 -18.01 11.18 2.22
N GLU A 488 -18.46 12.35 1.76
CA GLU A 488 -18.78 12.55 0.34
C GLU A 488 -17.50 12.76 -0.48
N ASP A 489 -17.55 12.48 -1.79
CA ASP A 489 -16.37 12.55 -2.67
C ASP A 489 -15.67 13.92 -2.59
N MET A 490 -16.45 15.02 -2.53
CA MET A 490 -15.92 16.37 -2.42
C MET A 490 -15.08 16.59 -1.16
N GLU A 491 -15.49 16.06 -0.01
CA GLU A 491 -14.74 16.21 1.25
C GLU A 491 -13.38 15.51 1.15
N VAL A 492 -13.34 14.34 0.51
CA VAL A 492 -12.10 13.61 0.23
C VAL A 492 -11.18 14.45 -0.66
N PHE A 493 -11.67 14.97 -1.78
CA PHE A 493 -10.85 15.83 -2.65
C PHE A 493 -10.43 17.12 -1.96
N GLN A 494 -11.31 17.77 -1.19
CA GLN A 494 -10.95 18.96 -0.41
C GLN A 494 -9.85 18.65 0.59
N SER A 495 -9.85 17.50 1.25
CA SER A 495 -8.74 17.13 2.15
C SER A 495 -7.41 16.95 1.41
N VAL A 496 -7.44 16.44 0.18
CA VAL A 496 -6.23 16.27 -0.66
C VAL A 496 -5.67 17.62 -1.12
N PHE A 497 -6.54 18.60 -1.40
CA PHE A 497 -6.19 19.90 -1.98
C PHE A 497 -5.97 21.01 -0.93
N ASN A 498 -6.74 21.01 0.15
CA ASN A 498 -6.83 22.11 1.11
C ASN A 498 -6.01 21.85 2.38
N CYS A 499 -5.67 20.60 2.70
CA CYS A 499 -4.96 20.30 3.94
C CYS A 499 -3.45 20.29 3.72
N TYR A 500 -2.75 21.13 4.47
CA TYR A 500 -1.37 20.85 4.80
C TYR A 500 -1.36 19.67 5.77
N PRO A 501 -0.61 18.60 5.51
CA PRO A 501 -0.27 17.72 6.60
C PRO A 501 0.47 18.57 7.63
N THR A 502 -0.18 18.85 8.77
CA THR A 502 0.45 19.51 9.90
C THR A 502 1.38 18.52 10.55
N PHE A 503 2.55 18.36 9.97
CA PHE A 503 3.60 17.56 10.57
C PHE A 503 4.07 18.25 11.85
N PRO A 504 4.38 17.49 12.91
CA PRO A 504 4.93 18.07 14.13
C PRO A 504 6.31 18.69 13.84
N ARG A 505 6.74 19.65 14.67
CA ARG A 505 7.99 20.40 14.44
C ARG A 505 9.26 19.52 14.38
N ASN A 506 9.19 18.32 14.95
CA ASN A 506 10.28 17.34 14.97
C ASN A 506 10.26 16.38 13.77
N ASP A 507 9.28 16.50 12.87
CA ASP A 507 9.23 15.77 11.61
C ASP A 507 10.02 16.52 10.53
N LEU A 508 10.87 15.82 9.78
CA LEU A 508 11.72 16.37 8.72
C LEU A 508 10.92 16.96 7.56
N ARG A 509 9.65 16.60 7.41
CA ARG A 509 8.77 17.17 6.39
C ARG A 509 8.10 18.46 6.85
N TYR A 510 8.32 18.87 8.09
CA TYR A 510 7.83 20.14 8.61
C TYR A 510 8.49 21.29 7.85
N LYS A 511 7.78 21.80 6.83
CA LYS A 511 8.15 23.04 6.16
C LYS A 511 7.50 24.21 6.88
N LYS A 512 8.30 25.21 7.24
CA LYS A 512 7.81 26.49 7.80
C LYS A 512 7.04 27.37 6.79
N THR A 513 6.84 26.92 5.55
CA THR A 513 6.47 27.79 4.43
C THR A 513 4.98 27.88 4.14
N GLN A 514 4.60 29.11 3.78
CA GLN A 514 3.30 29.71 3.56
C GLN A 514 2.70 29.39 2.16
N ASP A 515 2.58 28.12 1.79
CA ASP A 515 1.78 27.84 0.59
C ASP A 515 0.31 28.12 0.92
N ILE A 516 -0.42 28.75 -0.01
CA ILE A 516 -1.83 29.09 0.16
C ILE A 516 -2.65 27.84 -0.20
N PRO A 517 -3.51 27.32 0.70
CA PRO A 517 -4.32 26.15 0.38
C PRO A 517 -5.21 26.46 -0.83
N TRP A 518 -5.27 25.53 -1.79
CA TRP A 518 -6.19 25.67 -2.90
C TRP A 518 -7.58 25.31 -2.43
N TYR A 519 -8.58 26.03 -2.90
CA TYR A 519 -9.97 25.67 -2.65
C TYR A 519 -10.57 25.13 -3.93
N ILE A 520 -11.25 23.99 -3.81
CA ILE A 520 -11.96 23.39 -4.93
C ILE A 520 -13.47 23.53 -4.77
N ASN A 521 -14.15 23.78 -5.88
CA ASN A 521 -15.60 23.77 -5.95
C ASN A 521 -16.08 23.21 -7.30
N ILE A 522 -17.26 22.61 -7.32
CA ILE A 522 -17.88 22.17 -8.58
C ILE A 522 -18.28 23.40 -9.37
N SER A 523 -17.75 23.53 -10.58
CA SER A 523 -18.10 24.62 -11.51
C SER A 523 -19.57 24.50 -11.96
N ASP A 524 -20.12 25.57 -12.54
CA ASP A 524 -21.50 25.51 -13.06
C ASP A 524 -21.68 24.46 -14.16
N LYS A 525 -20.65 24.22 -14.99
CA LYS A 525 -20.64 23.12 -15.96
C LYS A 525 -20.57 21.76 -15.27
N GLY A 526 -19.82 21.63 -14.18
CA GLY A 526 -19.80 20.43 -13.36
C GLY A 526 -21.14 20.12 -12.70
N LYS A 527 -21.89 21.14 -12.28
CA LYS A 527 -23.28 20.98 -11.78
C LYS A 527 -24.19 20.47 -12.91
N MET A 528 -24.10 21.06 -14.10
CA MET A 528 -24.85 20.58 -15.28
C MET A 528 -24.52 19.14 -15.64
N PHE A 529 -23.25 18.75 -15.54
CA PHE A 529 -22.81 17.37 -15.72
C PHE A 529 -23.50 16.44 -14.71
N ASN A 530 -23.51 16.80 -13.42
CA ASN A 530 -24.12 15.97 -12.38
C ASN A 530 -25.62 15.79 -12.61
N GLU A 531 -26.33 16.87 -12.98
CA GLU A 531 -27.76 16.79 -13.32
C GLU A 531 -28.03 15.87 -14.51
N VAL A 532 -27.16 15.86 -15.52
CA VAL A 532 -27.24 14.93 -16.65
C VAL A 532 -27.03 13.50 -16.15
N VAL A 533 -25.97 13.24 -15.38
CA VAL A 533 -25.68 11.90 -14.85
C VAL A 533 -26.81 11.36 -13.97
N GLU A 534 -27.36 12.20 -13.09
CA GLU A 534 -28.49 11.88 -12.21
C GLU A 534 -29.73 11.50 -13.03
N LYS A 535 -30.01 12.24 -14.11
CA LYS A 535 -31.09 11.96 -15.05
C LYS A 535 -30.96 10.59 -15.74
N PHE A 536 -29.75 10.14 -16.02
CA PHE A 536 -29.47 8.79 -16.53
C PHE A 536 -29.39 7.74 -15.41
N GLY A 537 -29.46 8.15 -14.14
CA GLY A 537 -29.38 7.30 -12.95
C GLY A 537 -27.97 6.92 -12.51
N SER A 538 -26.98 6.93 -13.40
CA SER A 538 -25.56 6.79 -13.05
C SER A 538 -24.63 7.17 -14.20
N LEU A 539 -23.36 7.43 -13.88
CA LEU A 539 -22.33 7.72 -14.86
C LEU A 539 -22.17 6.58 -15.87
N SER A 540 -22.22 5.33 -15.41
CA SER A 540 -22.07 4.17 -16.28
C SER A 540 -23.23 4.03 -17.27
N LEU A 541 -24.47 4.27 -16.81
CA LEU A 541 -25.65 4.25 -17.67
C LEU A 541 -25.58 5.40 -18.68
N ALA A 542 -25.27 6.61 -18.22
CA ALA A 542 -25.05 7.76 -19.09
C ALA A 542 -24.00 7.43 -20.15
N HIS A 543 -22.83 6.93 -19.76
CA HIS A 543 -21.78 6.53 -20.69
C HIS A 543 -22.24 5.43 -21.65
N ARG A 544 -22.94 4.39 -21.18
CA ARG A 544 -23.43 3.29 -22.03
C ARG A 544 -24.35 3.82 -23.13
N PHE A 545 -25.32 4.66 -22.78
CA PHE A 545 -26.26 5.23 -23.74
C PHE A 545 -25.60 6.26 -24.65
N LEU A 546 -24.84 7.19 -24.09
CA LEU A 546 -24.21 8.27 -24.87
C LEU A 546 -23.10 7.76 -25.80
N SER A 547 -22.47 6.62 -25.48
CA SER A 547 -21.43 6.01 -26.32
C SER A 547 -21.98 5.11 -27.42
N ASP A 548 -23.26 4.74 -27.35
CA ASP A 548 -23.91 3.98 -28.41
C ASP A 548 -23.91 4.76 -29.73
N THR A 549 -23.60 4.08 -30.84
CA THR A 549 -23.42 4.76 -32.12
C THR A 549 -24.71 5.36 -32.66
N PHE A 550 -25.85 4.72 -32.42
CA PHE A 550 -27.16 5.24 -32.82
C PHE A 550 -27.50 6.47 -31.98
N TRP A 551 -27.49 6.34 -30.66
CA TRP A 551 -27.83 7.43 -29.75
C TRP A 551 -26.90 8.63 -29.94
N ARG A 552 -25.59 8.42 -30.10
CA ARG A 552 -24.63 9.49 -30.41
C ARG A 552 -25.00 10.28 -31.66
N ARG A 553 -25.48 9.60 -32.72
CA ARG A 553 -25.95 10.30 -33.94
C ARG A 553 -27.21 11.11 -33.67
N VAL A 554 -28.16 10.54 -32.91
CA VAL A 554 -29.37 11.25 -32.46
C VAL A 554 -28.99 12.50 -31.66
N PHE A 555 -28.05 12.40 -30.71
CA PHE A 555 -27.54 13.54 -29.94
C PHE A 555 -26.88 14.61 -30.80
N ARG A 556 -26.04 14.22 -31.75
CA ARG A 556 -25.39 15.18 -32.65
C ARG A 556 -26.40 15.94 -33.49
N TYR A 557 -27.43 15.24 -33.95
CA TYR A 557 -28.54 15.83 -34.68
C TYR A 557 -29.36 16.79 -33.82
N LEU A 558 -29.81 16.34 -32.64
CA LEU A 558 -30.65 17.14 -31.75
C LEU A 558 -29.89 18.33 -31.13
N GLY A 559 -28.62 18.15 -30.77
CA GLY A 559 -27.75 19.20 -30.21
C GLY A 559 -27.15 20.18 -31.23
N GLY A 560 -27.40 19.96 -32.53
CA GLY A 560 -26.93 20.81 -33.61
C GLY A 560 -25.40 20.82 -33.77
N PHE A 561 -24.73 19.71 -33.44
CA PHE A 561 -23.28 19.55 -33.62
C PHE A 561 -22.88 19.31 -35.06
N GLU A 562 -23.79 18.76 -35.86
CA GLU A 562 -23.59 18.54 -37.29
C GLU A 562 -24.86 18.98 -38.03
N SER A 563 -24.71 19.63 -39.18
CA SER A 563 -25.80 19.90 -40.13
C SER A 563 -26.15 18.62 -40.92
N VAL A 564 -26.23 17.49 -40.24
CA VAL A 564 -26.57 16.21 -40.87
C VAL A 564 -28.07 16.21 -41.09
N LYS A 565 -28.49 16.09 -42.36
CA LYS A 565 -29.87 15.71 -42.68
C LYS A 565 -30.09 14.32 -42.10
N LEU A 566 -31.01 14.16 -41.14
CA LEU A 566 -31.50 12.82 -40.69
C LEU A 566 -31.90 11.93 -41.88
N CYS A 567 -32.29 12.55 -43.00
CA CYS A 567 -32.73 11.88 -44.23
C CYS A 567 -31.62 11.30 -45.14
N GLY A 568 -30.33 11.36 -44.78
CA GLY A 568 -29.25 10.92 -45.69
C GLY A 568 -28.35 9.80 -45.17
N ASP A 569 -27.76 10.00 -43.98
CA ASP A 569 -26.53 9.28 -43.59
C ASP A 569 -26.63 8.44 -42.30
N LEU A 570 -27.79 8.43 -41.64
CA LEU A 570 -28.17 7.25 -40.87
C LEU A 570 -28.35 6.09 -41.86
N PRO A 571 -28.28 4.81 -41.45
CA PRO A 571 -29.03 3.80 -42.18
C PRO A 571 -30.51 4.17 -42.03
N TYR A 572 -30.97 5.15 -42.82
CA TYR A 572 -32.34 5.60 -42.94
C TYR A 572 -33.21 4.39 -43.22
N ASN A 573 -32.68 3.38 -43.90
CA ASN A 573 -33.30 2.07 -44.11
C ASN A 573 -33.40 1.19 -42.85
N LYS A 574 -32.50 1.29 -41.84
CA LYS A 574 -32.65 0.59 -40.54
C LYS A 574 -33.62 1.33 -39.63
N PHE A 575 -33.56 2.66 -39.56
CA PHE A 575 -34.54 3.45 -38.80
C PHE A 575 -35.93 3.38 -39.44
N GLN A 576 -36.05 3.50 -40.77
CA GLN A 576 -37.30 3.23 -41.48
C GLN A 576 -37.74 1.77 -41.40
N ARG A 577 -36.87 0.76 -41.40
CA ARG A 577 -37.32 -0.63 -41.17
C ARG A 577 -37.81 -0.82 -39.74
N PHE A 578 -37.11 -0.26 -38.75
CA PHE A 578 -37.53 -0.28 -37.34
C PHE A 578 -38.88 0.42 -37.14
N VAL A 579 -39.04 1.60 -37.76
CA VAL A 579 -40.28 2.37 -37.70
C VAL A 579 -41.39 1.73 -38.56
N ASN A 580 -41.14 1.35 -39.82
CA ASN A 580 -42.12 0.76 -40.74
C ASN A 580 -42.54 -0.66 -40.33
N ASN A 581 -41.71 -1.41 -39.58
CA ASN A 581 -42.09 -2.71 -39.04
C ASN A 581 -42.98 -2.60 -37.78
N ARG A 582 -43.04 -1.43 -37.12
CA ARG A 582 -43.85 -1.21 -35.89
C ARG A 582 -45.02 -0.23 -36.07
N ALA A 583 -44.87 0.80 -36.91
CA ALA A 583 -45.93 1.73 -37.27
C ALA A 583 -46.18 1.65 -38.78
N GLY A 584 -47.41 1.35 -39.18
CA GLY A 584 -47.82 1.37 -40.58
C GLY A 584 -47.41 2.66 -41.31
N LYS A 585 -47.27 2.55 -42.64
CA LYS A 585 -46.77 3.57 -43.60
C LYS A 585 -46.88 5.04 -43.14
N PHE A 586 -45.74 5.74 -43.13
CA PHE A 586 -45.65 7.19 -42.89
C PHE A 586 -46.49 8.05 -43.85
N PRO A 587 -46.90 9.28 -43.45
CA PRO A 587 -47.63 10.21 -44.30
C PRO A 587 -46.76 10.82 -45.41
N SER A 588 -47.43 11.32 -46.46
CA SER A 588 -46.83 11.81 -47.71
C SER A 588 -45.80 12.94 -47.54
N LYS A 589 -44.92 13.08 -48.55
CA LYS A 589 -43.79 14.05 -48.64
C LYS A 589 -44.15 15.51 -48.32
N LYS A 590 -45.43 15.91 -48.44
CA LYS A 590 -45.90 17.28 -48.14
C LYS A 590 -45.96 17.59 -46.64
N LYS A 591 -46.33 16.61 -45.79
CA LYS A 591 -46.32 16.77 -44.32
C LYS A 591 -44.89 16.74 -43.77
N GLN A 592 -43.98 15.99 -44.39
CA GLN A 592 -42.56 15.94 -44.01
C GLN A 592 -41.82 17.28 -44.16
N LYS A 593 -42.35 18.25 -44.93
CA LYS A 593 -41.75 19.59 -45.03
C LYS A 593 -42.14 20.49 -43.86
N LEU A 594 -43.31 20.26 -43.25
CA LEU A 594 -43.83 21.02 -42.10
C LEU A 594 -43.10 20.64 -40.79
N TYR A 595 -42.74 19.37 -40.63
CA TYR A 595 -41.99 18.87 -39.46
C TYR A 595 -40.49 19.22 -39.48
N ARG A 596 -39.96 19.77 -40.57
CA ARG A 596 -38.54 20.12 -40.71
C ARG A 596 -38.13 21.36 -39.94
N GLU A 597 -39.10 22.22 -39.60
CA GLU A 597 -38.82 23.53 -39.01
C GLU A 597 -38.77 23.47 -37.47
N ASP A 598 -39.39 22.45 -36.84
CA ASP A 598 -39.26 22.22 -35.41
C ASP A 598 -38.86 20.77 -35.11
N ARG A 599 -37.59 20.56 -34.75
CA ARG A 599 -37.02 19.23 -34.42
C ARG A 599 -37.75 18.56 -33.25
N LYS A 600 -38.49 19.34 -32.45
CA LYS A 600 -39.32 18.85 -31.34
C LYS A 600 -40.58 18.15 -31.83
N ASP A 601 -41.17 18.58 -32.94
CA ASP A 601 -42.43 18.04 -33.47
C ASP A 601 -42.24 16.69 -34.18
N GLU A 602 -41.12 16.50 -34.89
CA GLU A 602 -40.77 15.21 -35.51
C GLU A 602 -40.58 14.11 -34.45
N LEU A 603 -40.07 14.48 -33.28
CA LEU A 603 -39.84 13.58 -32.17
C LEU A 603 -41.11 13.29 -31.37
N ASN A 604 -41.91 14.32 -31.09
CA ASN A 604 -43.24 14.17 -30.49
C ASN A 604 -44.14 13.28 -31.35
N TYR A 605 -44.02 13.37 -32.69
CA TYR A 605 -44.71 12.47 -33.60
C TYR A 605 -44.27 11.00 -33.42
N LEU A 606 -42.97 10.71 -33.30
CA LEU A 606 -42.48 9.34 -33.10
C LEU A 606 -42.92 8.74 -31.76
N ILE A 607 -42.98 9.56 -30.71
CA ILE A 607 -43.51 9.18 -29.38
C ILE A 607 -45.02 8.90 -29.49
N GLN A 608 -45.79 9.78 -30.14
CA GLN A 608 -47.24 9.61 -30.34
C GLN A 608 -47.61 8.38 -31.17
N GLN A 609 -46.73 7.90 -32.05
CA GLN A 609 -46.96 6.70 -32.85
C GLN A 609 -46.56 5.39 -32.15
N ASN A 610 -46.12 5.42 -30.88
CA ASN A 610 -45.76 4.23 -30.09
C ASN A 610 -44.69 3.32 -30.74
N ILE A 611 -43.82 3.90 -31.57
CA ILE A 611 -42.79 3.16 -32.33
C ILE A 611 -41.64 2.72 -31.42
N LEU A 612 -41.37 3.54 -30.43
CA LEU A 612 -40.34 3.37 -29.42
C LEU A 612 -40.95 2.71 -28.19
N ASP A 613 -40.21 1.81 -27.57
CA ASP A 613 -40.65 1.29 -26.28
C ASP A 613 -40.61 2.40 -25.19
N GLN A 614 -41.24 2.12 -24.04
CA GLN A 614 -41.36 3.12 -22.98
C GLN A 614 -39.99 3.62 -22.50
N ASP A 615 -38.97 2.77 -22.51
CA ASP A 615 -37.61 3.13 -22.06
C ASP A 615 -36.95 4.06 -23.09
N GLU A 616 -37.08 3.78 -24.38
CA GLU A 616 -36.61 4.63 -25.47
C GLU A 616 -37.32 6.00 -25.49
N GLN A 617 -38.64 6.04 -25.24
CA GLN A 617 -39.40 7.30 -25.13
C GLN A 617 -38.95 8.13 -23.92
N ASN A 618 -38.74 7.48 -22.78
CA ASN A 618 -38.24 8.12 -21.56
C ASN A 618 -36.83 8.69 -21.80
N ILE A 619 -35.95 7.94 -22.45
CA ILE A 619 -34.60 8.39 -22.82
C ILE A 619 -34.71 9.60 -23.75
N ILE A 620 -35.49 9.53 -24.81
CA ILE A 620 -35.61 10.65 -25.76
C ILE A 620 -36.13 11.93 -25.09
N THR A 621 -37.12 11.80 -24.21
CA THR A 621 -37.63 12.93 -23.42
C THR A 621 -36.52 13.50 -22.54
N LEU A 622 -35.76 12.63 -21.86
CA LEU A 622 -34.58 13.00 -21.09
C LEU A 622 -33.56 13.79 -21.90
N ILE A 623 -33.28 13.33 -23.13
CA ILE A 623 -32.32 13.94 -24.05
C ILE A 623 -32.78 15.33 -24.47
N VAL A 624 -34.05 15.48 -24.85
CA VAL A 624 -34.60 16.78 -25.24
C VAL A 624 -34.53 17.78 -24.09
N ASP A 625 -34.89 17.33 -22.89
CA ASP A 625 -34.89 18.15 -21.68
C ASP A 625 -33.47 18.54 -21.23
N THR A 626 -32.45 17.78 -21.64
CA THR A 626 -31.05 18.00 -21.25
C THR A 626 -30.14 18.42 -22.38
N LYS A 627 -30.64 18.61 -23.61
CA LYS A 627 -29.82 18.76 -24.82
C LYS A 627 -28.72 19.84 -24.69
N ASP A 628 -29.04 20.98 -24.08
CA ASP A 628 -28.11 22.10 -23.95
C ASP A 628 -27.06 21.85 -22.85
N LYS A 629 -27.43 21.10 -21.81
CA LYS A 629 -26.51 20.64 -20.76
C LYS A 629 -25.58 19.55 -21.30
N LEU A 630 -26.16 18.53 -21.95
CA LEU A 630 -25.42 17.48 -22.65
C LEU A 630 -24.43 18.03 -23.66
N LYS A 631 -24.81 19.05 -24.43
CA LYS A 631 -23.92 19.70 -25.41
C LYS A 631 -22.62 20.18 -24.76
N ARG A 632 -22.68 20.59 -23.50
CA ARG A 632 -21.57 21.17 -22.75
C ARG A 632 -20.75 20.14 -21.98
N CYS A 633 -21.32 18.98 -21.66
CA CYS A 633 -20.69 18.03 -20.73
C CYS A 633 -20.57 16.57 -21.25
N VAL A 634 -20.95 16.31 -22.51
CA VAL A 634 -20.98 14.93 -23.07
C VAL A 634 -19.59 14.30 -23.19
N HIS A 635 -18.56 15.12 -23.44
CA HIS A 635 -17.18 14.65 -23.59
C HIS A 635 -16.63 14.12 -22.26
N GLU A 636 -16.94 14.80 -21.17
CA GLU A 636 -16.61 14.41 -19.80
C GLU A 636 -17.32 13.09 -19.44
N VAL A 637 -18.59 12.90 -19.85
CA VAL A 637 -19.32 11.64 -19.59
C VAL A 637 -18.67 10.47 -20.33
N TRP A 638 -18.29 10.69 -21.59
CA TRP A 638 -17.60 9.66 -22.35
C TRP A 638 -16.25 9.30 -21.73
N LEU A 639 -15.51 10.30 -21.28
CA LEU A 639 -14.18 10.13 -20.71
C LEU A 639 -14.22 9.43 -19.35
N LEU A 640 -14.98 9.95 -18.40
CA LEU A 640 -15.12 9.34 -17.07
C LEU A 640 -15.70 7.93 -17.16
N GLY A 641 -16.66 7.70 -18.07
CA GLY A 641 -17.20 6.38 -18.31
C GLY A 641 -16.22 5.42 -19.02
N ALA A 642 -15.30 5.93 -19.84
CA ALA A 642 -14.23 5.13 -20.42
C ALA A 642 -13.20 4.73 -19.36
N LEU A 643 -12.89 5.61 -18.41
CA LEU A 643 -12.05 5.28 -17.25
C LEU A 643 -12.71 4.18 -16.42
N LEU A 644 -14.01 4.33 -16.10
CA LEU A 644 -14.81 3.39 -15.29
C LEU A 644 -14.92 1.96 -15.87
N LYS A 645 -14.68 1.76 -17.17
CA LYS A 645 -14.80 0.44 -17.84
C LYS A 645 -13.62 -0.52 -17.57
N SER A 646 -12.56 -0.06 -16.90
CA SER A 646 -11.42 -0.93 -16.55
C SER A 646 -11.73 -1.80 -15.32
N ASP A 647 -10.93 -2.85 -15.07
CA ASP A 647 -11.04 -3.71 -13.87
C ASP A 647 -10.72 -2.89 -12.59
N ILE A 648 -11.70 -2.11 -12.14
CA ILE A 648 -11.53 -1.09 -11.12
C ILE A 648 -12.19 -1.50 -9.81
N GLU A 649 -11.38 -1.71 -8.78
CA GLU A 649 -11.81 -1.95 -7.40
C GLU A 649 -12.43 -0.69 -6.77
N SER A 650 -12.00 0.50 -7.21
CA SER A 650 -12.46 1.78 -6.66
C SER A 650 -12.42 2.92 -7.67
N PHE A 651 -13.55 3.62 -7.81
CA PHE A 651 -13.68 4.79 -8.67
C PHE A 651 -14.56 5.85 -8.01
N PHE A 652 -14.05 7.07 -7.92
CA PHE A 652 -14.81 8.26 -7.55
C PHE A 652 -14.23 9.48 -8.26
N TYR A 653 -15.04 10.54 -8.42
CA TYR A 653 -14.66 11.66 -9.28
C TYR A 653 -15.34 12.96 -8.88
N LEU A 654 -14.72 14.07 -9.25
CA LEU A 654 -15.36 15.36 -9.40
C LEU A 654 -15.51 15.65 -10.89
N PRO A 655 -16.68 16.19 -11.31
CA PRO A 655 -16.84 16.72 -12.65
C PRO A 655 -16.02 18.01 -12.79
N GLN A 656 -16.33 18.84 -13.78
CA GLN A 656 -15.57 20.08 -13.99
C GLN A 656 -15.47 20.91 -12.70
N THR A 657 -14.24 21.13 -12.27
CA THR A 657 -13.90 21.70 -10.96
C THR A 657 -13.15 23.01 -11.13
N ASP A 658 -13.57 24.00 -10.36
CA ASP A 658 -12.87 25.27 -10.20
C ASP A 658 -11.82 25.11 -9.09
N ILE A 659 -10.57 25.46 -9.41
CA ILE A 659 -9.43 25.51 -8.49
C ILE A 659 -9.10 26.97 -8.21
N LEU A 660 -9.28 27.39 -6.96
CA LEU A 660 -9.10 28.75 -6.47
C LEU A 660 -7.76 28.87 -5.73
N TYR A 661 -6.95 29.85 -6.13
CA TYR A 661 -5.62 30.12 -5.56
C TYR A 661 -5.65 31.08 -4.37
N ASP A 662 -6.68 31.92 -4.31
CA ASP A 662 -6.82 33.02 -3.37
C ASP A 662 -8.33 33.24 -3.16
N LEU A 663 -8.81 32.96 -1.95
CA LEU A 663 -10.22 33.16 -1.59
C LEU A 663 -10.64 34.62 -1.72
N GLU A 664 -9.72 35.56 -1.58
CA GLU A 664 -9.99 36.99 -1.72
C GLU A 664 -10.10 37.40 -3.21
N LYS A 665 -9.59 36.57 -4.13
CA LYS A 665 -9.62 36.82 -5.58
C LYS A 665 -10.24 35.63 -6.32
N PRO A 666 -11.54 35.35 -6.13
CA PRO A 666 -12.21 34.19 -6.73
C PRO A 666 -12.21 34.20 -8.27
N ASN A 667 -11.98 35.37 -8.89
CA ASN A 667 -11.85 35.51 -10.34
C ASN A 667 -10.54 34.92 -10.90
N LYS A 668 -9.53 34.66 -10.06
CA LYS A 668 -8.31 33.93 -10.44
C LYS A 668 -8.51 32.45 -10.12
N LYS A 669 -9.18 31.76 -11.04
CA LYS A 669 -9.41 30.31 -10.95
C LYS A 669 -8.85 29.57 -12.16
N ASN A 670 -8.43 28.34 -11.94
CA ASN A 670 -8.18 27.39 -13.01
C ASN A 670 -9.33 26.39 -13.07
N GLU A 671 -9.81 26.12 -14.29
CA GLU A 671 -10.84 25.12 -14.52
C GLU A 671 -10.16 23.83 -14.99
N ILE A 672 -10.58 22.70 -14.42
CA ILE A 672 -10.18 21.35 -14.84
C ILE A 672 -11.45 20.58 -15.19
N ASP A 673 -11.52 19.99 -16.38
CA ASP A 673 -12.71 19.29 -16.89
C ASP A 673 -13.16 18.14 -15.98
N PHE A 674 -12.22 17.42 -15.36
CA PHE A 674 -12.53 16.42 -14.34
C PHE A 674 -11.31 16.05 -13.48
N ILE A 675 -11.62 15.54 -12.29
CA ILE A 675 -10.66 14.96 -11.35
C ILE A 675 -11.24 13.62 -10.94
N SER A 676 -10.43 12.57 -10.87
CA SER A 676 -10.90 11.25 -10.44
C SER A 676 -9.83 10.51 -9.65
N VAL A 677 -10.26 9.55 -8.85
CA VAL A 677 -9.38 8.57 -8.22
C VAL A 677 -9.79 7.20 -8.72
N CYS A 678 -8.82 6.48 -9.27
CA CYS A 678 -9.00 5.15 -9.83
C CYS A 678 -7.99 4.20 -9.18
N ASN A 679 -8.48 3.24 -8.39
CA ASN A 679 -7.65 2.31 -7.62
C ASN A 679 -6.54 3.01 -6.80
N GLY A 680 -6.87 4.13 -6.15
CA GLY A 680 -5.92 4.90 -5.35
C GLY A 680 -4.94 5.74 -6.17
N LYS A 681 -5.12 5.88 -7.49
CA LYS A 681 -4.35 6.83 -8.31
C LYS A 681 -5.20 8.05 -8.61
N MET A 682 -4.68 9.24 -8.33
CA MET A 682 -5.32 10.50 -8.68
C MET A 682 -5.05 10.84 -10.15
N ILE A 683 -6.12 11.07 -10.87
CA ILE A 683 -6.13 11.35 -12.30
C ILE A 683 -6.82 12.69 -12.50
N ILE A 684 -6.17 13.61 -13.19
CA ILE A 684 -6.85 14.78 -13.75
C ILE A 684 -6.89 14.68 -15.26
N GLY A 685 -7.80 15.41 -15.88
CA GLY A 685 -7.70 15.52 -17.32
C GLY A 685 -8.53 16.63 -17.92
N GLU A 686 -8.31 16.74 -19.22
CA GLU A 686 -8.88 17.73 -20.09
C GLU A 686 -9.41 17.02 -21.34
N SER A 687 -10.58 17.43 -21.79
CA SER A 687 -11.27 16.85 -22.93
C SER A 687 -11.44 17.87 -24.05
N LYS A 688 -11.14 17.47 -25.29
CA LYS A 688 -11.31 18.32 -26.47
C LYS A 688 -12.01 17.57 -27.59
N THR A 689 -12.76 18.32 -28.39
CA THR A 689 -13.36 17.79 -29.63
C THR A 689 -12.33 17.37 -30.68
N ARG A 690 -11.12 17.94 -30.63
CA ARG A 690 -10.04 17.68 -31.59
C ARG A 690 -8.70 17.69 -30.88
N ALA A 691 -7.80 16.79 -31.29
CA ALA A 691 -6.43 16.71 -30.79
C ALA A 691 -5.65 18.03 -31.02
N SER A 692 -5.92 18.71 -32.14
CA SER A 692 -5.30 19.99 -32.49
C SER A 692 -5.50 21.11 -31.47
N LYS A 693 -6.54 21.03 -30.64
CA LYS A 693 -6.84 22.02 -29.58
C LYS A 693 -5.97 21.87 -28.33
N PHE A 694 -5.16 20.82 -28.23
CA PHE A 694 -4.13 20.74 -27.20
C PHE A 694 -2.88 21.48 -27.70
N GLU A 695 -2.77 22.72 -27.22
CA GLU A 695 -1.61 23.58 -27.41
C GLU A 695 -0.58 23.34 -26.31
N LYS A 696 0.70 23.60 -26.60
CA LYS A 696 1.81 23.37 -25.66
C LYS A 696 1.58 24.10 -24.32
N CYS A 697 1.17 25.37 -24.38
CA CYS A 697 0.91 26.18 -23.19
C CYS A 697 -0.20 25.62 -22.30
N LEU A 698 -1.24 25.01 -22.89
CA LEU A 698 -2.31 24.36 -22.13
C LEU A 698 -1.79 23.10 -21.44
N ILE A 699 -1.03 22.25 -22.14
CA ILE A 699 -0.46 21.02 -21.57
C ILE A 699 0.50 21.36 -20.43
N GLU A 700 1.39 22.33 -20.61
CA GLU A 700 2.32 22.79 -19.57
C GLU A 700 1.58 23.32 -18.33
N LYS A 701 0.49 24.08 -18.54
CA LYS A 701 -0.40 24.52 -17.47
C LYS A 701 -1.04 23.35 -16.72
N LEU A 702 -1.53 22.34 -17.44
CA LEU A 702 -2.13 21.14 -16.84
C LEU A 702 -1.10 20.31 -16.08
N ILE A 703 0.12 20.17 -16.59
CA ILE A 703 1.25 19.53 -15.90
C ILE A 703 1.55 20.28 -14.60
N SER A 704 1.62 21.61 -14.64
CA SER A 704 1.84 22.43 -13.44
C SER A 704 0.74 22.21 -12.39
N ILE A 705 -0.53 22.12 -12.82
CA ILE A 705 -1.65 21.84 -11.93
C ILE A 705 -1.52 20.42 -11.34
N ALA A 706 -1.30 19.41 -12.19
CA ALA A 706 -1.09 18.02 -11.78
C ALA A 706 0.04 17.88 -10.75
N MET A 707 1.18 18.54 -10.96
CA MET A 707 2.31 18.51 -10.02
C MET A 707 1.92 19.07 -8.67
N HIS A 708 1.23 20.22 -8.67
CA HIS A 708 0.86 20.91 -7.45
C HIS A 708 -0.11 20.09 -6.60
N ILE A 709 -1.13 19.52 -7.24
CA ILE A 709 -2.12 18.68 -6.54
C ILE A 709 -1.59 17.27 -6.29
N LYS A 710 -0.41 16.91 -6.81
CA LYS A 710 0.21 15.58 -6.75
C LYS A 710 -0.61 14.50 -7.45
N ALA A 711 -1.15 14.80 -8.64
CA ALA A 711 -1.80 13.81 -9.48
C ALA A 711 -0.77 12.80 -10.03
N ASP A 712 -1.17 11.53 -10.10
CA ASP A 712 -0.37 10.44 -10.67
C ASP A 712 -0.42 10.47 -12.20
N THR A 713 -1.56 10.86 -12.76
CA THR A 713 -1.80 10.80 -14.21
C THR A 713 -2.52 12.04 -14.72
N LEU A 714 -2.03 12.60 -15.82
CA LEU A 714 -2.72 13.59 -16.63
C LEU A 714 -3.31 12.92 -17.88
N VAL A 715 -4.63 13.00 -18.04
CA VAL A 715 -5.35 12.45 -19.19
C VAL A 715 -5.71 13.57 -20.17
N LEU A 716 -5.28 13.43 -21.42
CA LEU A 716 -5.71 14.28 -22.53
C LEU A 716 -6.64 13.47 -23.42
N ALA A 717 -7.92 13.80 -23.37
CA ALA A 717 -8.95 13.09 -24.11
C ALA A 717 -9.37 13.85 -25.35
N TYR A 718 -9.53 13.14 -26.47
CA TYR A 718 -10.02 13.75 -27.69
C TYR A 718 -10.93 12.84 -28.51
N GLU A 719 -11.83 13.49 -29.23
CA GLU A 719 -12.77 12.80 -30.12
C GLU A 719 -12.19 12.54 -31.51
N LYS A 720 -11.53 13.54 -32.12
CA LYS A 720 -10.96 13.44 -33.46
C LYS A 720 -9.45 13.60 -33.42
N ASN A 721 -8.75 12.63 -33.98
CA ASN A 721 -7.29 12.65 -34.10
C ASN A 721 -6.85 13.41 -35.36
N ASP A 722 -6.64 14.72 -35.25
CA ASP A 722 -6.24 15.60 -36.36
C ASP A 722 -4.84 16.22 -36.18
N LYS A 723 -4.10 15.80 -35.15
CA LYS A 723 -2.74 16.24 -34.84
C LYS A 723 -1.96 15.09 -34.23
N ASN A 724 -0.67 15.00 -34.52
CA ASN A 724 0.21 14.05 -33.84
C ASN A 724 0.56 14.56 -32.43
N LEU A 725 -0.29 14.25 -31.44
CA LEU A 725 -0.04 14.64 -30.05
C LEU A 725 1.18 13.96 -29.44
N VAL A 726 1.58 12.78 -29.95
CA VAL A 726 2.77 12.08 -29.45
C VAL A 726 4.02 12.95 -29.66
N GLN A 727 4.22 13.48 -30.87
CA GLN A 727 5.33 14.39 -31.15
C GLN A 727 5.31 15.66 -30.31
N LEU A 728 4.12 16.19 -30.00
CA LEU A 728 4.01 17.35 -29.11
C LEU A 728 4.42 16.98 -27.68
N LEU A 729 3.98 15.83 -27.18
CA LEU A 729 4.32 15.34 -25.85
C LEU A 729 5.82 15.00 -25.73
N ASP A 730 6.44 14.48 -26.78
CA ASP A 730 7.90 14.23 -26.82
C ASP A 730 8.70 15.54 -26.65
N SER A 731 8.10 16.69 -26.97
CA SER A 731 8.72 18.02 -26.81
C SER A 731 8.43 18.69 -25.47
N ILE A 732 7.68 18.03 -24.58
CA ILE A 732 7.24 18.56 -23.29
C ILE A 732 7.84 17.69 -22.19
N GLU A 733 8.52 18.33 -21.24
CA GLU A 733 9.02 17.67 -20.05
C GLU A 733 7.84 17.28 -19.15
N SER A 734 7.59 15.97 -18.98
CA SER A 734 6.47 15.48 -18.17
C SER A 734 6.64 15.71 -16.67
N ARG A 735 7.87 16.04 -16.23
CA ARG A 735 8.25 16.29 -14.82
C ARG A 735 7.79 15.17 -13.87
N GLY A 736 7.83 13.93 -14.36
CA GLY A 736 7.46 12.75 -13.60
C GLY A 736 5.95 12.48 -13.48
N ILE A 737 5.10 13.14 -14.26
CA ILE A 737 3.67 12.81 -14.39
C ILE A 737 3.47 11.85 -15.57
N ASP A 738 2.65 10.82 -15.36
CA ASP A 738 2.22 9.92 -16.43
C ASP A 738 1.17 10.63 -17.30
N ILE A 739 1.44 10.83 -18.59
CA ILE A 739 0.52 11.50 -19.52
C ILE A 739 -0.15 10.45 -20.41
N LYS A 740 -1.48 10.32 -20.31
CA LYS A 740 -2.27 9.37 -21.11
C LYS A 740 -3.12 10.07 -22.15
N LEU A 741 -3.03 9.57 -23.38
CA LEU A 741 -3.91 9.99 -24.47
C LEU A 741 -5.10 9.05 -24.58
N ILE A 742 -6.32 9.57 -24.46
CA ILE A 742 -7.55 8.80 -24.65
C ILE A 742 -8.28 9.29 -25.90
N HIS A 743 -8.27 8.48 -26.94
CA HIS A 743 -9.13 8.70 -28.10
C HIS A 743 -10.51 8.09 -27.80
N ILE A 744 -11.47 8.95 -27.44
CA ILE A 744 -12.78 8.59 -26.88
C ILE A 744 -13.53 7.57 -27.74
N PHE A 745 -13.36 7.67 -29.06
CA PHE A 745 -13.96 6.75 -30.02
C PHE A 745 -12.91 6.03 -30.85
N LYS A 746 -11.78 5.62 -30.26
CA LYS A 746 -10.90 4.64 -30.90
C LYS A 746 -11.68 3.34 -30.99
N THR A 747 -12.44 3.25 -32.06
CA THR A 747 -13.34 2.16 -32.33
C THR A 747 -12.59 0.85 -32.21
N GLU A 748 -13.15 -0.06 -31.42
CA GLU A 748 -12.83 -1.49 -31.51
C GLU A 748 -12.93 -2.00 -32.95
N HIS A 749 -13.51 -1.25 -33.90
CA HIS A 749 -13.38 -1.47 -35.34
C HIS A 749 -11.96 -1.80 -35.81
N ASN A 750 -10.87 -1.32 -35.20
CA ASN A 750 -9.53 -1.75 -35.66
C ASN A 750 -9.16 -3.15 -35.14
N LYS A 751 -9.58 -3.55 -33.94
CA LYS A 751 -9.44 -4.92 -33.44
C LYS A 751 -10.41 -5.86 -34.14
N ILE A 752 -11.67 -5.47 -34.30
CA ILE A 752 -12.72 -6.19 -35.02
C ILE A 752 -12.38 -6.31 -36.51
N ARG A 753 -11.86 -5.27 -37.19
CA ARG A 753 -11.38 -5.39 -38.58
C ARG A 753 -10.10 -6.21 -38.68
N LYS A 754 -9.24 -6.22 -37.66
CA LYS A 754 -8.07 -7.08 -37.63
C LYS A 754 -8.49 -8.55 -37.46
N LEU A 755 -9.35 -8.85 -36.48
CA LEU A 755 -9.99 -10.16 -36.28
C LEU A 755 -10.79 -10.61 -37.52
N ALA A 756 -11.59 -9.73 -38.12
CA ALA A 756 -12.36 -10.03 -39.33
C ALA A 756 -11.49 -10.10 -40.62
N ARG A 757 -10.25 -9.64 -40.59
CA ARG A 757 -9.26 -9.85 -41.67
C ARG A 757 -8.45 -11.12 -41.47
N GLU A 758 -8.23 -11.51 -40.21
CA GLU A 758 -7.48 -12.71 -39.82
C GLU A 758 -8.38 -13.97 -39.79
N THR A 759 -9.70 -13.81 -39.68
CA THR A 759 -10.69 -14.87 -39.81
C THR A 759 -11.10 -15.08 -41.28
N THR A 760 -10.98 -16.32 -41.79
CA THR A 760 -11.43 -16.72 -43.13
C THR A 760 -12.94 -17.03 -43.20
N ASP A 761 -13.62 -17.08 -42.06
CA ASP A 761 -15.05 -17.36 -41.97
C ASP A 761 -15.90 -16.11 -42.26
N ARG A 762 -16.54 -16.12 -43.43
CA ARG A 762 -17.40 -15.04 -43.93
C ARG A 762 -18.63 -14.78 -43.05
N GLN A 763 -19.17 -15.80 -42.37
CA GLN A 763 -20.32 -15.63 -41.48
C GLN A 763 -19.91 -14.98 -40.17
N LEU A 764 -18.76 -15.39 -39.62
CA LEU A 764 -18.19 -14.77 -38.42
C LEU A 764 -17.80 -13.30 -38.69
N CYS A 765 -17.24 -13.00 -39.86
CA CYS A 765 -16.94 -11.62 -40.26
C CYS A 765 -18.18 -10.74 -40.41
N THR A 766 -19.32 -11.31 -40.81
CA THR A 766 -20.60 -10.58 -40.92
C THR A 766 -21.26 -10.37 -39.55
N LEU A 767 -20.99 -11.26 -38.59
CA LEU A 767 -21.44 -11.14 -37.20
C LEU A 767 -20.57 -10.21 -36.36
N LEU A 768 -19.28 -10.10 -36.70
CA LEU A 768 -18.30 -9.23 -36.03
C LEU A 768 -18.40 -7.76 -36.47
N VAL A 769 -18.84 -7.48 -37.69
CA VAL A 769 -19.01 -6.12 -38.27
C VAL A 769 -20.41 -5.58 -38.01
#